data_AF-A0A351FWN0-F1
#
_entry.id   AF-A0A351FWN0-F1
#
_cell.length_a   1.000
_cell.length_b   1.000
_cell.length_c   1.000
_cell.angle_alpha   90.00
_cell.angle_beta   90.00
_cell.angle_gamma   90.00
#
_symmetry.space_group_name_H-M   'P 1'
#
loop_
_entity.id
_entity.type
_entity.pdbx_description
1 polymer ?
#
loop_
_entity_poly.entity_id
_entity_poly.type
_entity_poly.pdbx_seq_one_letter_code
_entity_poly.pdbx_strand_id
1 'polypeptide(L)'
;GDTMETTQRPSANFSLALRSPSQPCSSFLCRMTVLLCLLSAPLHLPAQETVPPTTEDFAAWLEREPVSLETWSTWRDRLVPYLSSYQNDRDPPAALEAATQFVRSQLYGQGGLTEPLANDFFAQFLVANLIFHEPGHLNLHSRSLRAEKPLRRSIQLNDTFAPAHLLLARSLLVQRKDAEAEVHFDKAAELAPELSQHPMRASAAYANGQYQQAYAAYRLALADYPESTHYAFGIAMSLVFLVSEDTTVDAMSALNEIDALLERFPDEGRLHISAADILAHIKAYEAAAKRLERARELGSDPNAILGDETVRIIDRRAGNHIRKWATYAVYISIGFAVIYGCVILAMVLAGIVLGNLTRGGNAVRLLSAPVPMMQAGQVARTDSESLLARLYVLFLTLGLIMFYVAIPFVILGMLVTTGALIHGIISTGFIPVQLLAIIVAFIGLGMAWNLARSLLTKPPGEDDGTPLDPTEYASLYQMVREVAEAVDTEPIHEIYFSPLTAIGVQQTGRGPFGVFGVRRRVLNIGMASLKHLTVQQLKSVLAHEYAHFSHGDTFYSRFIYQFSLSIDQSLTGMAHSIGTLNYVNPFYWFMLWYYQAFTMMAAGFFRSREFLADRMAASLYGRDTFTDGLLAVATDAAALEFAMHERLVKCVQAGQPVTNLYEDTTVADSSDSLPTAAEIQTQIMSTTASTFDSHPSLADRIEAISGFPKASSQDPTPATTLLPVESPLEEQLSQMFAVCAMYYVAYQQQPAG
;
A
#
# COMPACT_ATOMS: atom_id res chain seq x y z
N GLY A 1 -41.82 -28.40 -12.21
CA GLY A 1 -42.36 -27.48 -13.22
C GLY A 1 -41.39 -26.33 -13.36
N ASP A 2 -40.31 -26.42 -14.14
CA ASP A 2 -40.07 -27.04 -15.47
C ASP A 2 -40.60 -26.16 -16.60
N THR A 3 -39.92 -25.89 -17.73
CA THR A 3 -38.50 -25.99 -18.20
C THR A 3 -38.39 -25.02 -19.42
N MET A 4 -37.29 -24.72 -20.13
CA MET A 4 -35.90 -25.20 -20.33
C MET A 4 -34.91 -24.01 -20.13
N GLU A 5 -33.57 -24.06 -20.09
CA GLU A 5 -32.51 -24.89 -20.72
C GLU A 5 -32.30 -24.63 -22.24
N THR A 6 -31.11 -24.65 -22.88
CA THR A 6 -29.64 -24.80 -22.57
C THR A 6 -28.85 -24.42 -23.87
N THR A 7 -27.54 -24.11 -24.02
CA THR A 7 -26.34 -23.81 -23.18
C THR A 7 -25.17 -23.23 -24.06
N GLN A 8 -24.20 -22.49 -23.46
CA GLN A 8 -22.77 -22.33 -23.85
C GLN A 8 -22.43 -21.65 -25.22
N ARG A 9 -21.50 -20.68 -25.42
CA ARG A 9 -20.06 -20.44 -25.06
C ARG A 9 -19.06 -21.45 -25.66
N PRO A 10 -17.76 -21.10 -25.94
CA PRO A 10 -17.06 -19.78 -26.01
C PRO A 10 -16.03 -19.62 -27.18
N SER A 11 -15.23 -18.51 -27.16
CA SER A 11 -13.83 -18.38 -27.69
C SER A 11 -13.56 -18.40 -29.22
N ALA A 12 -12.34 -18.13 -29.74
CA ALA A 12 -11.39 -17.00 -29.54
C ALA A 12 -10.23 -17.02 -30.58
N ASN A 13 -9.79 -15.82 -31.03
CA ASN A 13 -8.46 -15.50 -31.62
C ASN A 13 -8.01 -16.09 -33.00
N PHE A 14 -6.94 -15.45 -33.52
CA PHE A 14 -5.97 -15.85 -34.56
C PHE A 14 -6.23 -15.65 -36.09
N SER A 15 -5.86 -14.44 -36.52
CA SER A 15 -5.03 -14.05 -37.68
C SER A 15 -4.32 -15.12 -38.54
N LEU A 16 -4.35 -14.90 -39.88
CA LEU A 16 -3.33 -15.14 -40.95
C LEU A 16 -4.12 -15.35 -42.28
N ALA A 17 -4.07 -14.54 -43.35
CA ALA A 17 -3.02 -13.84 -44.11
C ALA A 17 -2.44 -14.64 -45.31
N LEU A 18 -2.17 -13.90 -46.41
CA LEU A 18 -1.35 -14.22 -47.60
C LEU A 18 -1.99 -14.85 -48.87
N ARG A 19 -1.98 -14.00 -49.91
CA ARG A 19 -1.56 -14.22 -51.32
C ARG A 19 -2.54 -14.75 -52.40
N SER A 20 -2.62 -13.91 -53.44
CA SER A 20 -3.06 -14.17 -54.82
C SER A 20 -2.01 -15.01 -55.60
N PRO A 21 -2.26 -15.49 -56.85
CA PRO A 21 -2.23 -14.61 -58.03
C PRO A 21 -3.11 -15.03 -59.24
N SER A 22 -2.89 -14.34 -60.38
CA SER A 22 -3.32 -14.61 -61.77
C SER A 22 -4.65 -13.99 -62.28
N GLN A 23 -4.61 -13.61 -63.57
CA GLN A 23 -5.61 -12.90 -64.39
C GLN A 23 -5.88 -13.77 -65.66
N PRO A 24 -6.46 -13.32 -66.81
CA PRO A 24 -7.13 -12.04 -67.17
C PRO A 24 -8.44 -12.18 -67.99
N CYS A 25 -9.05 -11.02 -68.33
CA CYS A 25 -9.92 -10.69 -69.49
C CYS A 25 -11.00 -11.68 -70.01
N SER A 26 -12.17 -11.26 -70.50
CA SER A 26 -12.62 -9.98 -71.09
C SER A 26 -14.08 -9.69 -70.66
N SER A 27 -14.49 -8.48 -70.25
CA SER A 27 -14.64 -7.20 -70.97
C SER A 27 -15.97 -7.01 -71.74
N PHE A 28 -16.32 -5.73 -71.94
CA PHE A 28 -16.92 -5.10 -73.14
C PHE A 28 -18.18 -4.24 -72.93
N LEU A 29 -19.26 -4.74 -72.31
CA LEU A 29 -20.58 -4.10 -72.45
C LEU A 29 -20.86 -2.84 -71.59
N CYS A 30 -20.17 -2.62 -70.46
CA CYS A 30 -20.57 -1.61 -69.47
C CYS A 30 -19.75 -0.30 -69.47
N ARG A 31 -18.82 -0.11 -70.43
CA ARG A 31 -17.97 1.11 -70.51
C ARG A 31 -18.26 2.03 -71.70
N MET A 32 -19.20 1.68 -72.58
CA MET A 32 -19.49 2.49 -73.78
C MET A 32 -20.52 3.62 -73.59
N THR A 33 -21.32 3.60 -72.51
CA THR A 33 -22.47 4.51 -72.36
C THR A 33 -22.11 5.89 -71.80
N VAL A 34 -20.97 6.03 -71.10
CA VAL A 34 -20.55 7.30 -70.47
C VAL A 34 -19.74 8.19 -71.43
N LEU A 35 -19.08 7.59 -72.42
CA LEU A 35 -18.12 8.30 -73.29
C LEU A 35 -18.78 9.16 -74.40
N LEU A 36 -20.08 8.99 -74.64
CA LEU A 36 -20.79 9.59 -75.78
C LEU A 36 -21.57 10.88 -75.46
N CYS A 37 -21.64 11.29 -74.19
CA CYS A 37 -22.29 12.55 -73.79
C CYS A 37 -21.31 13.73 -73.62
N LEU A 38 -20.00 13.53 -73.85
CA LEU A 38 -18.95 14.54 -73.62
C LEU A 38 -18.38 15.17 -74.91
N LEU A 39 -18.99 14.91 -76.08
CA LEU A 39 -18.46 15.29 -77.39
C LEU A 39 -19.36 16.25 -78.20
N SER A 40 -20.20 17.04 -77.53
CA SER A 40 -21.10 18.01 -78.19
C SER A 40 -21.26 19.33 -77.43
N ALA A 41 -20.18 19.85 -76.85
CA ALA A 41 -20.07 21.25 -76.42
C ALA A 41 -19.07 21.98 -77.34
N PRO A 42 -19.34 23.22 -77.79
CA PRO A 42 -18.44 23.95 -78.67
C PRO A 42 -17.17 24.39 -77.92
N LEU A 43 -16.00 24.24 -78.55
CA LEU A 43 -14.75 24.73 -77.97
C LEU A 43 -14.78 26.26 -77.84
N HIS A 44 -14.86 26.75 -76.61
CA HIS A 44 -14.05 27.91 -76.23
C HIS A 44 -12.68 27.39 -75.77
N LEU A 45 -11.61 27.99 -76.30
CA LEU A 45 -10.29 27.84 -75.70
C LEU A 45 -10.32 28.60 -74.37
N PRO A 46 -10.11 27.95 -73.20
CA PRO A 46 -9.80 28.71 -72.00
C PRO A 46 -8.48 29.45 -72.21
N ALA A 47 -8.34 30.62 -71.59
CA ALA A 47 -7.03 31.26 -71.47
C ALA A 47 -6.08 30.33 -70.69
N GLN A 48 -4.76 30.49 -70.85
CA GLN A 48 -3.81 29.79 -69.98
C GLN A 48 -3.99 30.28 -68.54
N GLU A 49 -4.60 29.45 -67.70
CA GLU A 49 -4.51 29.62 -66.24
C GLU A 49 -3.05 29.42 -65.84
N THR A 50 -2.38 30.53 -65.51
CA THR A 50 -1.05 30.52 -64.93
C THR A 50 -1.14 29.95 -63.52
N VAL A 51 -0.60 28.75 -63.31
CA VAL A 51 -0.48 28.16 -61.96
C VAL A 51 0.24 29.17 -61.06
N PRO A 52 -0.36 29.58 -59.92
CA PRO A 52 0.25 30.57 -59.04
C PRO A 52 1.53 29.99 -58.41
N PRO A 53 2.60 30.80 -58.26
CA PRO A 53 3.89 30.33 -57.77
C PRO A 53 3.82 29.82 -56.33
N THR A 54 4.56 28.74 -56.07
CA THR A 54 4.65 28.11 -54.75
C THR A 54 5.67 28.81 -53.86
N THR A 55 5.65 28.49 -52.56
CA THR A 55 6.65 28.97 -51.59
C THR A 55 8.08 28.59 -51.99
N GLU A 56 8.27 27.45 -52.66
CA GLU A 56 9.57 27.00 -53.19
C GLU A 56 10.00 27.82 -54.42
N ASP A 57 9.08 28.16 -55.33
CA ASP A 57 9.38 29.05 -56.46
C ASP A 57 9.85 30.43 -55.97
N PHE A 58 9.16 30.99 -54.96
CA PHE A 58 9.55 32.27 -54.34
C PHE A 58 10.95 32.21 -53.70
N ALA A 59 11.32 31.09 -53.08
CA ALA A 59 12.67 30.91 -52.53
C ALA A 59 13.73 30.78 -53.65
N ALA A 60 13.47 29.96 -54.67
CA ALA A 60 14.37 29.75 -55.81
C ALA A 60 14.56 31.01 -56.68
N TRP A 61 13.59 31.94 -56.68
CA TRP A 61 13.74 33.27 -57.27
C TRP A 61 14.57 34.20 -56.37
N LEU A 62 14.37 34.16 -55.05
CA LEU A 62 15.08 35.01 -54.09
C LEU A 62 16.60 34.76 -54.08
N GLU A 63 17.04 33.50 -54.27
CA GLU A 63 18.46 33.16 -54.42
C GLU A 63 19.12 33.78 -55.66
N ARG A 64 18.34 34.05 -56.72
CA ARG A 64 18.84 34.53 -58.03
C ARG A 64 18.73 36.04 -58.17
N GLU A 65 17.70 36.63 -57.59
CA GLU A 65 17.33 38.03 -57.71
C GLU A 65 17.02 38.60 -56.31
N PRO A 66 18.02 38.89 -55.46
CA PRO A 66 17.79 39.39 -54.10
C PRO A 66 17.01 40.71 -54.11
N VAL A 67 16.20 40.95 -53.07
CA VAL A 67 15.40 42.18 -52.95
C VAL A 67 16.31 43.39 -52.73
N SER A 68 16.23 44.35 -53.66
CA SER A 68 16.99 45.61 -53.65
C SER A 68 16.12 46.75 -54.20
N LEU A 69 16.66 47.98 -54.25
CA LEU A 69 15.98 49.10 -54.93
C LEU A 69 15.81 48.86 -56.44
N GLU A 70 16.71 48.09 -57.05
CA GLU A 70 16.69 47.81 -58.50
C GLU A 70 15.71 46.69 -58.86
N THR A 71 15.55 45.69 -57.98
CA THR A 71 14.62 44.57 -58.18
C THR A 71 13.23 44.80 -57.57
N TRP A 72 13.00 45.94 -56.91
CA TRP A 72 11.78 46.21 -56.13
C TRP A 72 10.48 46.06 -56.94
N SER A 73 10.41 46.64 -58.13
CA SER A 73 9.22 46.57 -59.00
C SER A 73 8.88 45.13 -59.37
N THR A 74 9.88 44.36 -59.81
CA THR A 74 9.74 42.92 -60.12
C THR A 74 9.24 42.13 -58.91
N TRP A 75 9.75 42.43 -57.71
CA TRP A 75 9.30 41.77 -56.48
C TRP A 75 7.89 42.14 -56.04
N ARG A 76 7.53 43.43 -56.10
CA ARG A 76 6.17 43.90 -55.89
C ARG A 76 5.19 43.20 -56.84
N ASP A 77 5.51 43.18 -58.13
CA ASP A 77 4.59 42.69 -59.16
C ASP A 77 4.42 41.15 -59.08
N ARG A 78 5.38 40.43 -58.48
CA ARG A 78 5.25 39.01 -58.07
C ARG A 78 4.45 38.81 -56.76
N LEU A 79 4.62 39.70 -55.77
CA LEU A 79 4.08 39.53 -54.40
C LEU A 79 2.67 40.11 -54.21
N VAL A 80 2.27 41.12 -54.98
CA VAL A 80 0.94 41.75 -54.89
C VAL A 80 -0.19 40.78 -55.28
N PRO A 81 -0.13 40.04 -56.40
CA PRO A 81 -1.14 39.04 -56.73
C PRO A 81 -1.24 37.92 -55.67
N TYR A 82 -0.07 37.50 -55.15
CA TYR A 82 0.00 36.53 -54.06
C TYR A 82 -0.79 37.03 -52.84
N LEU A 83 -0.56 38.27 -52.40
CA LEU A 83 -1.26 38.87 -51.25
C LEU A 83 -2.76 39.08 -51.44
N SER A 84 -3.24 39.34 -52.66
CA SER A 84 -4.70 39.36 -52.93
C SER A 84 -5.31 37.96 -52.80
N SER A 85 -4.60 36.92 -53.24
CA SER A 85 -5.00 35.50 -53.09
C SER A 85 -4.69 34.89 -51.71
N TYR A 86 -4.09 35.64 -50.79
CA TYR A 86 -3.46 35.08 -49.59
C TYR A 86 -4.46 34.73 -48.49
N GLN A 87 -4.73 33.44 -48.37
CA GLN A 87 -5.32 32.86 -47.17
C GLN A 87 -4.33 32.98 -46.00
N ASN A 88 -4.75 33.64 -44.92
CA ASN A 88 -3.92 34.17 -43.82
C ASN A 88 -3.11 33.13 -42.99
N ASP A 89 -3.19 31.85 -43.33
CA ASP A 89 -2.83 30.70 -42.47
C ASP A 89 -1.85 29.73 -43.16
N ARG A 90 -1.10 30.22 -44.15
CA ARG A 90 0.13 29.57 -44.66
C ARG A 90 1.35 30.37 -44.20
N ASP A 91 2.53 29.77 -44.23
CA ASP A 91 3.78 30.52 -44.03
C ASP A 91 3.94 31.59 -45.13
N PRO A 92 4.27 32.85 -44.79
CA PRO A 92 4.59 33.86 -45.78
C PRO A 92 5.84 33.43 -46.56
N PRO A 93 5.87 33.59 -47.89
CA PRO A 93 6.99 33.12 -48.68
C PRO A 93 8.25 33.90 -48.33
N ALA A 94 9.42 33.24 -48.39
CA ALA A 94 10.70 33.84 -48.02
C ALA A 94 10.96 35.19 -48.74
N ALA A 95 10.45 35.36 -49.96
CA ALA A 95 10.47 36.62 -50.69
C ALA A 95 9.64 37.75 -50.04
N LEU A 96 8.47 37.45 -49.47
CA LEU A 96 7.66 38.42 -48.73
C LEU A 96 8.33 38.80 -47.41
N GLU A 97 8.95 37.85 -46.71
CA GLU A 97 9.74 38.17 -45.52
C GLU A 97 10.97 39.01 -45.89
N ALA A 98 11.73 38.64 -46.93
CA ALA A 98 12.87 39.41 -47.41
C ALA A 98 12.48 40.84 -47.84
N ALA A 99 11.36 41.02 -48.54
CA ALA A 99 10.82 42.34 -48.85
C ALA A 99 10.43 43.13 -47.60
N THR A 100 9.86 42.46 -46.60
CA THR A 100 9.50 43.05 -45.30
C THR A 100 10.74 43.46 -44.49
N GLN A 101 11.78 42.62 -44.46
CA GLN A 101 13.07 42.92 -43.83
C GLN A 101 13.82 44.05 -44.56
N PHE A 102 13.74 44.10 -45.89
CA PHE A 102 14.30 45.19 -46.71
C PHE A 102 13.59 46.52 -46.43
N VAL A 103 12.26 46.56 -46.44
CA VAL A 103 11.48 47.75 -46.07
C VAL A 103 11.79 48.20 -44.62
N ARG A 104 11.94 47.25 -43.68
CA ARG A 104 12.38 47.53 -42.31
C ARG A 104 13.79 48.16 -42.28
N SER A 105 14.75 47.64 -43.04
CA SER A 105 16.14 48.15 -43.03
C SER A 105 16.24 49.56 -43.58
N GLN A 106 15.45 49.91 -44.61
CA GLN A 106 15.35 51.30 -45.09
C GLN A 106 14.71 52.20 -44.03
N LEU A 107 13.52 51.83 -43.53
CA LEU A 107 12.72 52.65 -42.60
C LEU A 107 13.49 53.03 -41.31
N TYR A 108 14.13 52.05 -40.67
CA TYR A 108 14.84 52.29 -39.40
C TYR A 108 16.33 52.60 -39.59
N GLY A 109 16.96 52.15 -40.68
CA GLY A 109 18.39 52.34 -40.93
C GLY A 109 18.74 53.65 -41.64
N GLN A 110 17.83 54.23 -42.43
CA GLN A 110 18.03 55.52 -43.11
C GLN A 110 17.12 56.66 -42.59
N GLY A 111 16.33 56.39 -41.55
CA GLY A 111 15.44 57.39 -40.92
C GLY A 111 14.13 57.66 -41.67
N GLY A 112 13.82 56.88 -42.71
CA GLY A 112 12.59 56.97 -43.49
C GLY A 112 12.66 56.12 -44.75
N LEU A 113 11.53 55.99 -45.46
CA LEU A 113 11.57 55.48 -46.84
C LEU A 113 12.12 56.57 -47.77
N THR A 114 13.10 56.20 -48.58
CA THR A 114 13.64 56.98 -49.70
C THR A 114 12.86 56.67 -50.99
N GLU A 115 13.02 57.48 -52.03
CA GLU A 115 12.46 57.14 -53.36
C GLU A 115 13.27 56.00 -54.01
N PRO A 116 12.64 55.06 -54.74
CA PRO A 116 11.22 55.04 -55.13
C PRO A 116 10.24 54.56 -54.04
N LEU A 117 10.71 53.85 -53.00
CA LEU A 117 9.87 53.17 -52.00
C LEU A 117 8.85 54.09 -51.31
N ALA A 118 9.22 55.35 -51.06
CA ALA A 118 8.35 56.35 -50.44
C ALA A 118 7.03 56.58 -51.21
N ASN A 119 7.04 56.37 -52.53
CA ASN A 119 5.89 56.54 -53.42
C ASN A 119 5.35 55.21 -53.99
N ASP A 120 5.73 54.08 -53.39
CA ASP A 120 5.23 52.76 -53.79
C ASP A 120 4.14 52.26 -52.82
N PHE A 121 2.99 51.86 -53.36
CA PHE A 121 1.83 51.48 -52.54
C PHE A 121 2.11 50.22 -51.69
N PHE A 122 2.89 49.28 -52.22
CA PHE A 122 3.22 48.02 -51.55
C PHE A 122 4.26 48.24 -50.45
N ALA A 123 5.30 49.05 -50.69
CA ALA A 123 6.23 49.47 -49.64
C ALA A 123 5.51 50.17 -48.47
N GLN A 124 4.55 51.06 -48.75
CA GLN A 124 3.74 51.72 -47.72
C GLN A 124 2.84 50.73 -46.95
N PHE A 125 2.23 49.74 -47.64
CA PHE A 125 1.50 48.66 -46.99
C PHE A 125 2.42 47.82 -46.07
N LEU A 126 3.63 47.47 -46.52
CA LEU A 126 4.58 46.72 -45.71
C LEU A 126 5.06 47.52 -44.49
N VAL A 127 5.23 48.85 -44.58
CA VAL A 127 5.47 49.71 -43.40
C VAL A 127 4.29 49.65 -42.42
N ALA A 128 3.05 49.70 -42.90
CA ALA A 128 1.89 49.55 -42.04
C ALA A 128 1.82 48.17 -41.37
N ASN A 129 2.06 47.11 -42.12
CA ASN A 129 2.06 45.73 -41.62
C ASN A 129 3.17 45.52 -40.58
N LEU A 130 4.37 46.06 -40.83
CA LEU A 130 5.49 46.10 -39.90
C LEU A 130 5.15 46.80 -38.58
N ILE A 131 4.42 47.92 -38.62
CA ILE A 131 3.97 48.67 -37.44
C ILE A 131 2.88 47.90 -36.69
N PHE A 132 1.94 47.27 -37.41
CA PHE A 132 0.84 46.51 -36.82
C PHE A 132 1.35 45.27 -36.08
N HIS A 133 2.32 44.57 -36.69
CA HIS A 133 2.97 43.37 -36.14
C HIS A 133 4.28 43.67 -35.37
N GLU A 134 4.59 44.93 -35.05
CA GLU A 134 5.84 45.33 -34.41
C GLU A 134 6.02 44.69 -33.02
N PRO A 135 7.04 43.85 -32.77
CA PRO A 135 7.24 43.23 -31.46
C PRO A 135 7.78 44.27 -30.47
N GLY A 136 6.90 44.78 -29.60
CA GLY A 136 7.24 45.76 -28.57
C GLY A 136 6.07 46.19 -27.69
N HIS A 137 6.36 47.05 -26.71
CA HIS A 137 5.46 47.46 -25.61
C HIS A 137 4.18 48.21 -26.01
N LEU A 138 3.96 48.52 -27.28
CA LEU A 138 2.76 49.20 -27.75
C LEU A 138 1.59 48.21 -27.85
N ASN A 139 0.45 48.54 -27.23
CA ASN A 139 -0.79 47.78 -27.35
C ASN A 139 -1.39 47.89 -28.77
N LEU A 140 -2.31 46.99 -29.13
CA LEU A 140 -2.88 46.90 -30.48
C LEU A 140 -3.47 48.24 -30.96
N HIS A 141 -4.20 48.95 -30.09
CA HIS A 141 -4.73 50.29 -30.38
C HIS A 141 -3.65 51.30 -30.80
N SER A 142 -2.52 51.33 -30.08
CA SER A 142 -1.39 52.23 -30.39
C SER A 142 -0.70 51.86 -31.71
N ARG A 143 -0.66 50.56 -32.05
CA ARG A 143 -0.15 50.07 -33.34
C ARG A 143 -1.09 50.42 -34.49
N SER A 144 -2.40 50.19 -34.33
CA SER A 144 -3.44 50.55 -35.31
C SER A 144 -3.43 52.05 -35.63
N LEU A 145 -3.31 52.91 -34.62
CA LEU A 145 -3.21 54.36 -34.79
C LEU A 145 -1.95 54.78 -35.57
N ARG A 146 -0.80 54.11 -35.35
CA ARG A 146 0.44 54.35 -36.12
C ARG A 146 0.38 53.79 -37.55
N ALA A 147 -0.32 52.67 -37.77
CA ALA A 147 -0.47 52.03 -39.07
C ALA A 147 -1.44 52.78 -40.01
N GLU A 148 -2.41 53.52 -39.47
CA GLU A 148 -3.41 54.26 -40.27
C GLU A 148 -2.80 55.21 -41.32
N LYS A 149 -1.74 55.94 -40.97
CA LYS A 149 -1.08 56.89 -41.91
C LYS A 149 -0.47 56.18 -43.13
N PRO A 150 0.43 55.18 -43.00
CA PRO A 150 0.95 54.45 -44.16
C PRO A 150 -0.13 53.66 -44.92
N LEU A 151 -1.20 53.17 -44.26
CA LEU A 151 -2.33 52.53 -44.95
C LEU A 151 -3.08 53.51 -45.85
N ARG A 152 -3.45 54.68 -45.33
CA ARG A 152 -4.08 55.73 -46.15
C ARG A 152 -3.14 56.21 -47.26
N ARG A 153 -1.82 56.22 -47.07
CA ARG A 153 -0.84 56.52 -48.15
C ARG A 153 -0.75 55.39 -49.19
N SER A 154 -0.84 54.13 -48.79
CA SER A 154 -0.91 52.98 -49.71
C SER A 154 -2.14 53.09 -50.62
N ILE A 155 -3.31 53.33 -50.03
CA ILE A 155 -4.59 53.50 -50.75
C ILE A 155 -4.57 54.74 -51.68
N GLN A 156 -3.93 55.84 -51.27
CA GLN A 156 -3.72 57.02 -52.14
C GLN A 156 -2.81 56.76 -53.35
N LEU A 157 -1.99 55.70 -53.30
CA LEU A 157 -1.07 55.32 -54.38
C LEU A 157 -1.65 54.18 -55.25
N ASN A 158 -2.54 53.35 -54.69
CA ASN A 158 -3.34 52.35 -55.39
C ASN A 158 -4.62 52.05 -54.58
N ASP A 159 -5.77 52.54 -55.05
CA ASP A 159 -7.08 52.38 -54.42
C ASP A 159 -7.75 51.02 -54.74
N THR A 160 -7.16 50.23 -55.65
CA THR A 160 -7.59 48.86 -55.96
C THR A 160 -6.92 47.78 -55.12
N PHE A 161 -5.99 48.15 -54.23
CA PHE A 161 -5.22 47.18 -53.43
C PHE A 161 -5.97 46.73 -52.17
N ALA A 162 -6.84 45.73 -52.31
CA ALA A 162 -7.72 45.21 -51.26
C ALA A 162 -7.04 44.89 -49.90
N PRO A 163 -5.82 44.33 -49.83
CA PRO A 163 -5.15 44.08 -48.55
C PRO A 163 -4.91 45.35 -47.70
N ALA A 164 -4.65 46.50 -48.33
CA ALA A 164 -4.52 47.77 -47.61
C ALA A 164 -5.88 48.28 -47.09
N HIS A 165 -6.97 48.04 -47.83
CA HIS A 165 -8.33 48.33 -47.36
C HIS A 165 -8.70 47.48 -46.13
N LEU A 166 -8.47 46.16 -46.16
CA LEU A 166 -8.75 45.30 -44.99
C LEU A 166 -7.92 45.66 -43.77
N LEU A 167 -6.61 45.87 -43.92
CA LEU A 167 -5.74 46.22 -42.78
C LEU A 167 -6.06 47.62 -42.22
N LEU A 168 -6.57 48.54 -43.06
CA LEU A 168 -7.13 49.81 -42.60
C LEU A 168 -8.44 49.60 -41.86
N ALA A 169 -9.39 48.84 -42.41
CA ALA A 169 -10.67 48.52 -41.75
C ALA A 169 -10.46 47.91 -40.36
N ARG A 170 -9.54 46.93 -40.23
CA ARG A 170 -9.11 46.37 -38.93
C ARG A 170 -8.54 47.44 -37.99
N SER A 171 -7.68 48.32 -38.51
CA SER A 171 -7.07 49.41 -37.73
C SER A 171 -8.10 50.47 -37.30
N LEU A 172 -9.20 50.62 -38.03
CA LEU A 172 -10.30 51.52 -37.72
C LEU A 172 -11.25 50.89 -36.67
N LEU A 173 -11.59 49.60 -36.76
CA LEU A 173 -12.38 48.90 -35.73
C LEU A 173 -11.70 48.92 -34.35
N VAL A 174 -10.38 48.70 -34.28
CA VAL A 174 -9.63 48.77 -33.02
C VAL A 174 -9.62 50.19 -32.44
N GLN A 175 -9.83 51.22 -33.27
CA GLN A 175 -10.03 52.61 -32.85
C GLN A 175 -11.51 52.99 -32.62
N ARG A 176 -12.44 52.02 -32.74
CA ARG A 176 -13.91 52.23 -32.69
C ARG A 176 -14.45 53.23 -33.72
N LYS A 177 -13.78 53.32 -34.88
CA LYS A 177 -14.20 54.12 -36.05
C LYS A 177 -15.09 53.28 -36.97
N ASP A 178 -16.09 52.60 -36.40
CA ASP A 178 -16.73 51.44 -37.02
C ASP A 178 -17.38 51.77 -38.38
N ALA A 179 -18.07 52.91 -38.48
CA ALA A 179 -18.69 53.36 -39.74
C ALA A 179 -17.67 53.69 -40.85
N GLU A 180 -16.43 54.04 -40.52
CA GLU A 180 -15.35 54.20 -41.50
C GLU A 180 -14.70 52.84 -41.84
N ALA A 181 -14.65 51.92 -40.87
CA ALA A 181 -14.16 50.56 -41.09
C ALA A 181 -15.04 49.79 -42.08
N GLU A 182 -16.37 49.85 -41.94
CA GLU A 182 -17.31 49.18 -42.87
C GLU A 182 -17.11 49.63 -44.32
N VAL A 183 -16.92 50.93 -44.58
CA VAL A 183 -16.63 51.44 -45.94
C VAL A 183 -15.37 50.82 -46.54
N HIS A 184 -14.34 50.58 -45.72
CA HIS A 184 -13.13 49.90 -46.16
C HIS A 184 -13.29 48.37 -46.27
N PHE A 185 -14.14 47.73 -45.47
CA PHE A 185 -14.51 46.31 -45.64
C PHE A 185 -15.33 46.08 -46.91
N ASP A 186 -16.38 46.86 -47.14
CA ASP A 186 -17.22 46.79 -48.35
C ASP A 186 -16.35 46.98 -49.60
N LYS A 187 -15.45 47.97 -49.59
CA LYS A 187 -14.55 48.20 -50.73
C LYS A 187 -13.52 47.08 -50.90
N ALA A 188 -13.04 46.45 -49.83
CA ALA A 188 -12.19 45.28 -49.96
C ALA A 188 -12.93 44.07 -50.54
N ALA A 189 -14.17 43.83 -50.11
CA ALA A 189 -15.02 42.76 -50.63
C ALA A 189 -15.47 42.99 -52.08
N GLU A 190 -15.57 44.25 -52.53
CA GLU A 190 -15.76 44.61 -53.95
C GLU A 190 -14.52 44.28 -54.79
N LEU A 191 -13.32 44.48 -54.23
CA LEU A 191 -12.04 44.37 -54.94
C LEU A 191 -11.45 42.95 -54.94
N ALA A 192 -11.68 42.16 -53.89
CA ALA A 192 -11.21 40.80 -53.72
C ALA A 192 -12.22 39.98 -52.86
N PRO A 193 -13.34 39.51 -53.46
CA PRO A 193 -14.38 38.75 -52.75
C PRO A 193 -13.87 37.47 -52.05
N GLU A 194 -12.76 36.91 -52.51
CA GLU A 194 -12.07 35.74 -51.95
C GLU A 194 -11.34 35.98 -50.62
N LEU A 195 -11.12 37.25 -50.25
CA LEU A 195 -10.25 37.63 -49.13
C LEU A 195 -11.06 37.87 -47.85
N SER A 196 -11.19 36.84 -47.00
CA SER A 196 -12.07 36.90 -45.82
C SER A 196 -11.73 38.01 -44.83
N GLN A 197 -12.76 38.79 -44.53
CA GLN A 197 -12.79 39.81 -43.49
C GLN A 197 -13.00 39.23 -42.07
N HIS A 198 -13.47 37.99 -41.93
CA HIS A 198 -13.92 37.43 -40.65
C HIS A 198 -12.80 37.35 -39.58
N PRO A 199 -11.55 36.93 -39.87
CA PRO A 199 -10.44 36.99 -38.92
C PRO A 199 -10.15 38.40 -38.38
N MET A 200 -10.29 39.41 -39.24
CA MET A 200 -9.98 40.80 -38.88
C MET A 200 -11.05 41.41 -37.99
N ARG A 201 -12.33 41.15 -38.31
CA ARG A 201 -13.47 41.50 -37.45
C ARG A 201 -13.39 40.82 -36.09
N ALA A 202 -13.08 39.52 -36.05
CA ALA A 202 -12.95 38.74 -34.81
C ALA A 202 -11.85 39.28 -33.89
N SER A 203 -10.65 39.49 -34.43
CA SER A 203 -9.51 40.03 -33.67
C SER A 203 -9.76 41.46 -33.17
N ALA A 204 -10.48 42.29 -33.92
CA ALA A 204 -10.80 43.65 -33.49
C ALA A 204 -11.90 43.67 -32.41
N ALA A 205 -12.96 42.87 -32.56
CA ALA A 205 -13.99 42.71 -31.54
C ALA A 205 -13.41 42.20 -30.21
N TYR A 206 -12.51 41.21 -30.26
CA TYR A 206 -11.82 40.70 -29.07
C TYR A 206 -11.00 41.80 -28.38
N ALA A 207 -10.21 42.57 -29.15
CA ALA A 207 -9.40 43.67 -28.63
C ALA A 207 -10.25 44.84 -28.04
N ASN A 208 -11.52 44.96 -28.45
CA ASN A 208 -12.49 45.91 -27.92
C ASN A 208 -13.29 45.40 -26.71
N GLY A 209 -13.07 44.16 -26.24
CA GLY A 209 -13.85 43.52 -25.18
C GLY A 209 -15.26 43.09 -25.64
N GLN A 210 -15.50 43.00 -26.94
CA GLN A 210 -16.80 42.62 -27.51
C GLN A 210 -16.87 41.08 -27.68
N TYR A 211 -16.65 40.34 -26.60
CA TYR A 211 -16.39 38.89 -26.67
C TYR A 211 -17.47 38.07 -27.37
N GLN A 212 -18.75 38.44 -27.24
CA GLN A 212 -19.86 37.79 -27.96
C GLN A 212 -19.77 37.97 -29.49
N GLN A 213 -19.31 39.15 -29.94
CA GLN A 213 -19.08 39.44 -31.37
C GLN A 213 -17.78 38.77 -31.85
N ALA A 214 -16.75 38.73 -31.00
CA ALA A 214 -15.50 38.02 -31.27
C ALA A 214 -15.75 36.52 -31.46
N TYR A 215 -16.48 35.87 -30.55
CA TYR A 215 -16.91 34.48 -30.65
C TYR A 215 -17.62 34.18 -31.98
N ALA A 216 -18.64 34.98 -32.33
CA ALA A 216 -19.38 34.79 -33.57
C ALA A 216 -18.50 34.96 -34.82
N ALA A 217 -17.61 35.96 -34.83
CA ALA A 217 -16.70 36.21 -35.94
C ALA A 217 -15.55 35.18 -36.02
N TYR A 218 -15.06 34.66 -34.90
CA TYR A 218 -14.07 33.57 -34.87
C TYR A 218 -14.67 32.25 -35.38
N ARG A 219 -15.96 31.98 -35.11
CA ARG A 219 -16.66 30.84 -35.70
C ARG A 219 -16.82 30.95 -37.21
N LEU A 220 -17.00 32.16 -37.75
CA LEU A 220 -16.99 32.39 -39.20
C LEU A 220 -15.56 32.25 -39.77
N ALA A 221 -14.56 32.81 -39.11
CA ALA A 221 -13.15 32.63 -39.50
C ALA A 221 -12.71 31.16 -39.51
N LEU A 222 -13.19 30.33 -38.56
CA LEU A 222 -12.95 28.88 -38.54
C LEU A 222 -13.80 28.11 -39.56
N ALA A 223 -14.84 28.71 -40.14
CA ALA A 223 -15.55 28.15 -41.29
C ALA A 223 -14.80 28.45 -42.60
N ASP A 224 -14.22 29.65 -42.74
CA ASP A 224 -13.38 30.04 -43.88
C ASP A 224 -12.03 29.31 -43.90
N TYR A 225 -11.44 29.07 -42.72
CA TYR A 225 -10.12 28.49 -42.52
C TYR A 225 -10.20 27.28 -41.56
N PRO A 226 -10.67 26.11 -42.05
CA PRO A 226 -11.13 25.04 -41.17
C PRO A 226 -10.04 24.44 -40.27
N GLU A 227 -8.80 24.39 -40.72
CA GLU A 227 -7.69 23.74 -39.99
C GLU A 227 -6.98 24.68 -39.00
N SER A 228 -7.45 25.93 -38.83
CA SER A 228 -6.75 26.94 -38.04
C SER A 228 -6.94 26.75 -36.53
N THR A 229 -5.91 26.23 -35.85
CA THR A 229 -5.92 26.17 -34.37
C THR A 229 -5.92 27.57 -33.74
N HIS A 230 -5.45 28.60 -34.46
CA HIS A 230 -5.52 29.99 -34.01
C HIS A 230 -6.96 30.48 -33.87
N TYR A 231 -7.84 30.22 -34.84
CA TYR A 231 -9.25 30.62 -34.74
C TYR A 231 -10.00 29.73 -33.74
N ALA A 232 -9.69 28.44 -33.63
CA ALA A 232 -10.22 27.58 -32.57
C ALA A 232 -9.87 28.09 -31.16
N PHE A 233 -8.62 28.49 -30.92
CA PHE A 233 -8.21 29.12 -29.68
C PHE A 233 -8.89 30.49 -29.46
N GLY A 234 -9.13 31.26 -30.53
CA GLY A 234 -9.92 32.50 -30.48
C GLY A 234 -11.36 32.30 -30.00
N ILE A 235 -12.03 31.22 -30.43
CA ILE A 235 -13.35 30.81 -29.91
C ILE A 235 -13.24 30.47 -28.42
N ALA A 236 -12.31 29.59 -28.05
CA ALA A 236 -12.14 29.12 -26.68
C ALA A 236 -11.83 30.24 -25.68
N MET A 237 -10.96 31.18 -26.04
CA MET A 237 -10.69 32.36 -25.20
C MET A 237 -11.89 33.31 -25.13
N SER A 238 -12.63 33.50 -26.23
CA SER A 238 -13.86 34.30 -26.20
C SER A 238 -14.91 33.69 -25.26
N LEU A 239 -15.04 32.35 -25.23
CA LEU A 239 -15.89 31.62 -24.30
C LEU A 239 -15.43 31.74 -22.83
N VAL A 240 -14.11 31.70 -22.56
CA VAL A 240 -13.56 31.92 -21.21
C VAL A 240 -13.89 33.31 -20.68
N PHE A 241 -13.71 34.36 -21.48
CA PHE A 241 -14.04 35.73 -21.08
C PHE A 241 -15.56 35.92 -20.92
N LEU A 242 -16.37 35.32 -21.79
CA LEU A 242 -17.83 35.32 -21.65
C LEU A 242 -18.30 34.68 -20.33
N VAL A 243 -17.76 33.52 -19.95
CA VAL A 243 -18.09 32.86 -18.67
C VAL A 243 -17.58 33.64 -17.45
N SER A 244 -16.48 34.39 -17.60
CA SER A 244 -15.92 35.24 -16.55
C SER A 244 -16.71 36.53 -16.31
N GLU A 245 -17.20 37.17 -17.38
CA GLU A 245 -17.82 38.51 -17.34
C GLU A 245 -19.36 38.49 -17.41
N ASP A 246 -19.97 37.55 -18.16
CA ASP A 246 -21.41 37.47 -18.38
C ASP A 246 -22.02 36.22 -17.72
N THR A 247 -22.68 36.44 -16.58
CA THR A 247 -23.35 35.39 -15.79
C THR A 247 -24.55 34.73 -16.48
N THR A 248 -24.94 35.18 -17.68
CA THR A 248 -25.97 34.51 -18.50
C THR A 248 -25.42 33.39 -19.37
N VAL A 249 -24.10 33.28 -19.55
CA VAL A 249 -23.46 32.23 -20.36
C VAL A 249 -23.21 30.98 -19.51
N ASP A 250 -23.82 29.86 -19.89
CA ASP A 250 -23.61 28.58 -19.21
C ASP A 250 -22.20 28.03 -19.45
N ALA A 251 -21.43 27.94 -18.38
CA ALA A 251 -20.08 27.37 -18.36
C ALA A 251 -20.03 25.91 -18.83
N MET A 252 -21.08 25.11 -18.64
CA MET A 252 -21.09 23.72 -19.13
C MET A 252 -21.23 23.67 -20.66
N SER A 253 -22.12 24.49 -21.23
CA SER A 253 -22.26 24.66 -22.69
C SER A 253 -21.00 25.22 -23.34
N ALA A 254 -20.34 26.19 -22.69
CA ALA A 254 -19.05 26.72 -23.14
C ALA A 254 -17.93 25.65 -23.10
N LEU A 255 -17.87 24.83 -22.03
CA LEU A 255 -16.93 23.71 -21.94
C LEU A 255 -17.17 22.67 -23.05
N ASN A 256 -18.43 22.30 -23.31
CA ASN A 256 -18.79 21.36 -24.38
C ASN A 256 -18.34 21.84 -25.77
N GLU A 257 -18.38 23.14 -26.05
CA GLU A 257 -17.89 23.68 -27.33
C GLU A 257 -16.35 23.68 -27.41
N ILE A 258 -15.64 23.94 -26.30
CA ILE A 258 -14.17 23.76 -26.26
C ILE A 258 -13.79 22.29 -26.40
N ASP A 259 -14.55 21.35 -25.81
CA ASP A 259 -14.31 19.92 -25.99
C ASP A 259 -14.60 19.45 -27.42
N ALA A 260 -15.61 19.98 -28.11
CA ALA A 260 -15.80 19.75 -29.55
C ALA A 260 -14.65 20.30 -30.42
N LEU A 261 -14.02 21.41 -30.01
CA LEU A 261 -12.79 21.90 -30.65
C LEU A 261 -11.58 21.00 -30.34
N LEU A 262 -11.52 20.37 -29.16
CA LEU A 262 -10.48 19.41 -28.77
C LEU A 262 -10.65 18.03 -29.41
N GLU A 263 -11.87 17.60 -29.76
CA GLU A 263 -12.09 16.43 -30.62
C GLU A 263 -11.49 16.64 -32.02
N ARG A 264 -11.46 17.89 -32.51
CA ARG A 264 -10.84 18.25 -33.80
C ARG A 264 -9.33 18.52 -33.68
N PHE A 265 -8.90 19.17 -32.61
CA PHE A 265 -7.52 19.62 -32.39
C PHE A 265 -6.95 19.08 -31.06
N PRO A 266 -6.79 17.75 -30.90
CA PRO A 266 -6.50 17.11 -29.61
C PRO A 266 -5.13 17.49 -29.02
N ASP A 267 -4.18 17.87 -29.87
CA ASP A 267 -2.80 18.22 -29.50
C ASP A 267 -2.58 19.74 -29.33
N GLU A 268 -3.61 20.56 -29.50
CA GLU A 268 -3.55 22.00 -29.22
C GLU A 268 -3.63 22.26 -27.71
N GLY A 269 -2.46 22.29 -27.05
CA GLY A 269 -2.33 22.47 -25.61
C GLY A 269 -3.02 23.73 -25.06
N ARG A 270 -3.17 24.79 -25.86
CA ARG A 270 -3.86 26.02 -25.44
C ARG A 270 -5.37 25.82 -25.23
N LEU A 271 -6.02 24.96 -26.01
CA LEU A 271 -7.44 24.62 -25.82
C LEU A 271 -7.66 23.85 -24.51
N HIS A 272 -6.73 22.96 -24.12
CA HIS A 272 -6.78 22.30 -22.80
C HIS A 272 -6.66 23.32 -21.66
N ILE A 273 -5.84 24.37 -21.81
CA ILE A 273 -5.73 25.45 -20.82
C ILE A 273 -7.04 26.25 -20.72
N SER A 274 -7.68 26.60 -21.84
CA SER A 274 -9.00 27.25 -21.83
C SER A 274 -10.09 26.38 -21.18
N ALA A 275 -10.11 25.08 -21.47
CA ALA A 275 -11.02 24.12 -20.82
C ALA A 275 -10.77 24.03 -19.30
N ALA A 276 -9.50 24.06 -18.87
CA ALA A 276 -9.13 24.02 -17.47
C ALA A 276 -9.65 25.23 -16.67
N ASP A 277 -9.69 26.42 -17.28
CA ASP A 277 -10.19 27.62 -16.62
C ASP A 277 -11.72 27.58 -16.43
N ILE A 278 -12.48 27.16 -17.45
CA ILE A 278 -13.93 26.95 -17.32
C ILE A 278 -14.23 25.86 -16.27
N LEU A 279 -13.43 24.79 -16.23
CA LEU A 279 -13.50 23.78 -15.16
C LEU A 279 -13.18 24.36 -13.77
N ALA A 280 -12.27 25.32 -13.66
CA ALA A 280 -11.96 26.03 -12.41
C ALA A 280 -13.08 26.97 -11.95
N HIS A 281 -13.79 27.62 -12.88
CA HIS A 281 -14.97 28.44 -12.63
C HIS A 281 -16.12 27.60 -12.04
N ILE A 282 -16.43 26.44 -12.62
CA ILE A 282 -17.42 25.49 -12.06
C ILE A 282 -16.89 24.66 -10.87
N LYS A 283 -15.69 24.99 -10.36
CA LYS A 283 -15.05 24.39 -9.18
C LYS A 283 -14.65 22.91 -9.34
N ALA A 284 -14.59 22.41 -10.57
CA ALA A 284 -14.16 21.07 -10.94
C ALA A 284 -12.61 20.95 -10.97
N TYR A 285 -11.94 21.38 -9.90
CA TYR A 285 -10.48 21.59 -9.85
C TYR A 285 -9.63 20.36 -10.19
N GLU A 286 -10.11 19.14 -9.94
CA GLU A 286 -9.39 17.92 -10.32
C GLU A 286 -9.37 17.71 -11.85
N ALA A 287 -10.48 18.00 -12.54
CA ALA A 287 -10.55 17.94 -13.99
C ALA A 287 -9.74 19.09 -14.61
N ALA A 288 -9.80 20.28 -14.02
CA ALA A 288 -8.95 21.41 -14.42
C ALA A 288 -7.46 21.06 -14.34
N ALA A 289 -6.99 20.52 -13.21
CA ALA A 289 -5.59 20.12 -13.02
C ALA A 289 -5.12 19.09 -14.08
N LYS A 290 -5.96 18.09 -14.41
CA LYS A 290 -5.67 17.10 -15.46
C LYS A 290 -5.55 17.72 -16.86
N ARG A 291 -6.35 18.76 -17.17
CA ARG A 291 -6.22 19.51 -18.43
C ARG A 291 -4.95 20.38 -18.45
N LEU A 292 -4.56 20.98 -17.33
CA LEU A 292 -3.28 21.70 -17.22
C LEU A 292 -2.08 20.76 -17.33
N GLU A 293 -2.17 19.54 -16.80
CA GLU A 293 -1.16 18.49 -16.99
C GLU A 293 -1.04 18.11 -18.46
N ARG A 294 -2.15 17.81 -19.15
CA ARG A 294 -2.14 17.52 -20.60
C ARG A 294 -1.60 18.68 -21.45
N ALA A 295 -1.87 19.94 -21.07
CA ALA A 295 -1.30 21.09 -21.74
C ALA A 295 0.25 21.16 -21.61
N ARG A 296 0.77 20.85 -20.42
CA ARG A 296 2.22 20.77 -20.15
C ARG A 296 2.87 19.63 -20.95
N GLU A 297 2.22 18.47 -21.09
CA GLU A 297 2.68 17.36 -21.97
C GLU A 297 2.78 17.81 -23.43
N LEU A 298 1.83 18.62 -23.89
CA LEU A 298 1.77 19.20 -25.24
C LEU A 298 2.67 20.44 -25.43
N GLY A 299 3.59 20.71 -24.49
CA GLY A 299 4.56 21.81 -24.58
C GLY A 299 3.96 23.22 -24.41
N SER A 300 2.69 23.34 -24.04
CA SER A 300 2.07 24.63 -23.70
C SER A 300 2.26 24.95 -22.22
N ASP A 301 2.56 26.21 -21.88
CA ASP A 301 2.68 26.65 -20.48
C ASP A 301 1.36 27.24 -19.96
N PRO A 302 0.72 26.63 -18.95
CA PRO A 302 -0.44 27.21 -18.25
C PRO A 302 -0.18 28.59 -17.64
N ASN A 303 1.03 28.86 -17.16
CA ASN A 303 1.32 30.09 -16.42
C ASN A 303 1.33 31.31 -17.35
N ALA A 304 1.86 31.15 -18.58
CA ALA A 304 1.81 32.16 -19.63
C ALA A 304 0.40 32.60 -20.08
N ILE A 305 -0.65 31.81 -19.77
CA ILE A 305 -2.04 32.11 -20.15
C ILE A 305 -2.91 32.46 -18.94
N LEU A 306 -2.87 31.66 -17.86
CA LEU A 306 -3.73 31.84 -16.68
C LEU A 306 -3.04 32.58 -15.52
N GLY A 307 -1.72 32.72 -15.56
CA GLY A 307 -0.90 33.29 -14.48
C GLY A 307 -0.64 32.34 -13.31
N ASP A 308 0.54 32.48 -12.70
CA ASP A 308 1.03 31.65 -11.60
C ASP A 308 0.02 31.46 -10.45
N GLU A 309 -0.75 32.49 -10.10
CA GLU A 309 -1.71 32.43 -8.99
C GLU A 309 -2.90 31.51 -9.30
N THR A 310 -3.51 31.65 -10.47
CA THR A 310 -4.64 30.82 -10.93
C THR A 310 -4.26 29.35 -10.99
N VAL A 311 -3.10 29.04 -11.58
CA VAL A 311 -2.54 27.67 -11.65
C VAL A 311 -2.30 27.10 -10.25
N ARG A 312 -1.65 27.86 -9.36
CA ARG A 312 -1.44 27.43 -7.96
C ARG A 312 -2.75 27.27 -7.16
N ILE A 313 -3.81 28.00 -7.48
CA ILE A 313 -5.13 27.83 -6.86
C ILE A 313 -5.79 26.54 -7.34
N ILE A 314 -5.73 26.23 -8.64
CA ILE A 314 -6.26 24.98 -9.23
C ILE A 314 -5.55 23.77 -8.61
N ASP A 315 -4.22 23.72 -8.72
CA ASP A 315 -3.40 22.59 -8.25
C ASP A 315 -3.57 22.37 -6.73
N ARG A 316 -3.61 23.45 -5.93
CA ARG A 316 -3.88 23.38 -4.48
C ARG A 316 -5.29 22.89 -4.15
N ARG A 317 -6.31 23.26 -4.94
CA ARG A 317 -7.71 22.85 -4.68
C ARG A 317 -7.97 21.41 -5.11
N ALA A 318 -7.32 20.92 -6.17
CA ALA A 318 -7.37 19.52 -6.59
C ALA A 318 -6.84 18.56 -5.50
N GLY A 319 -5.72 18.89 -4.85
CA GLY A 319 -5.07 18.05 -3.82
C GLY A 319 -5.91 17.73 -2.56
N ASN A 320 -7.10 18.33 -2.38
CA ASN A 320 -7.95 18.08 -1.21
C ASN A 320 -8.46 16.63 -1.10
N HIS A 321 -8.50 15.85 -2.18
CA HIS A 321 -9.05 14.48 -2.12
C HIS A 321 -8.18 13.52 -1.31
N ILE A 322 -6.85 13.64 -1.40
CA ILE A 322 -5.90 12.87 -0.57
C ILE A 322 -6.06 13.26 0.90
N ARG A 323 -6.21 14.57 1.18
CA ARG A 323 -6.39 15.08 2.56
C ARG A 323 -7.66 14.54 3.20
N LYS A 324 -8.79 14.45 2.47
CA LYS A 324 -10.04 13.84 2.96
C LYS A 324 -9.81 12.39 3.41
N TRP A 325 -9.18 11.57 2.57
CA TRP A 325 -8.90 10.17 2.90
C TRP A 325 -7.96 10.01 4.10
N ALA A 326 -6.91 10.84 4.19
CA ALA A 326 -6.04 10.88 5.37
C ALA A 326 -6.81 11.25 6.65
N THR A 327 -7.72 12.24 6.59
CA THR A 327 -8.57 12.61 7.74
C THR A 327 -9.51 11.47 8.16
N TYR A 328 -10.15 10.78 7.20
CA TYR A 328 -10.97 9.60 7.52
C TYR A 328 -10.15 8.48 8.15
N ALA A 329 -8.95 8.20 7.64
CA ALA A 329 -8.07 7.19 8.22
C ALA A 329 -7.65 7.52 9.66
N VAL A 330 -7.37 8.80 9.97
CA VAL A 330 -7.13 9.25 11.35
C VAL A 330 -8.35 9.01 12.24
N TYR A 331 -9.57 9.35 11.80
CA TYR A 331 -10.78 9.08 12.59
C TYR A 331 -11.03 7.58 12.81
N ILE A 332 -10.76 6.74 11.81
CA ILE A 332 -10.85 5.27 11.94
C ILE A 332 -9.84 4.75 12.96
N SER A 333 -8.58 5.21 12.91
CA SER A 333 -7.54 4.82 13.88
C SER A 333 -7.85 5.27 15.30
N ILE A 334 -8.43 6.46 15.50
CA ILE A 334 -8.88 6.93 16.82
C ILE A 334 -10.06 6.08 17.31
N GLY A 335 -11.04 5.81 16.46
CA GLY A 335 -12.18 4.94 16.80
C GLY A 335 -11.75 3.52 17.18
N PHE A 336 -10.82 2.94 16.41
CA PHE A 336 -10.18 1.66 16.72
C PHE A 336 -9.48 1.69 18.09
N ALA A 337 -8.65 2.70 18.35
CA ALA A 337 -7.92 2.81 19.61
C ALA A 337 -8.85 2.93 20.84
N VAL A 338 -9.95 3.68 20.73
CA VAL A 338 -10.96 3.79 21.79
C VAL A 338 -11.68 2.46 22.01
N ILE A 339 -12.18 1.82 20.94
CA ILE A 339 -12.90 0.54 21.04
C ILE A 339 -12.00 -0.55 21.63
N TYR A 340 -10.78 -0.69 21.14
CA TYR A 340 -9.85 -1.70 21.64
C TYR A 340 -9.28 -1.37 23.02
N GLY A 341 -9.16 -0.10 23.39
CA GLY A 341 -8.90 0.29 24.79
C GLY A 341 -10.01 -0.20 25.74
N CYS A 342 -11.28 -0.09 25.34
CA CYS A 342 -12.40 -0.65 26.10
C CYS A 342 -12.39 -2.19 26.12
N VAL A 343 -12.01 -2.87 25.03
CA VAL A 343 -11.87 -4.33 24.98
C VAL A 343 -10.76 -4.82 25.92
N ILE A 344 -9.57 -4.21 25.87
CA ILE A 344 -8.45 -4.53 26.76
C ILE A 344 -8.84 -4.28 28.21
N LEU A 345 -9.51 -3.16 28.52
CA LEU A 345 -9.99 -2.89 29.89
C LEU A 345 -11.03 -3.93 30.35
N ALA A 346 -11.96 -4.35 29.49
CA ALA A 346 -12.92 -5.41 29.82
C ALA A 346 -12.23 -6.77 30.05
N MET A 347 -11.21 -7.11 29.24
CA MET A 347 -10.38 -8.30 29.43
C MET A 347 -9.61 -8.25 30.75
N VAL A 348 -9.03 -7.09 31.11
CA VAL A 348 -8.35 -6.86 32.39
C VAL A 348 -9.32 -7.03 33.57
N LEU A 349 -10.50 -6.43 33.52
CA LEU A 349 -11.52 -6.55 34.56
C LEU A 349 -12.00 -8.01 34.72
N ALA A 350 -12.27 -8.70 33.62
CA ALA A 350 -12.64 -10.12 33.64
C ALA A 350 -11.51 -11.01 34.19
N GLY A 351 -10.26 -10.75 33.78
CA GLY A 351 -9.08 -11.46 34.29
C GLY A 351 -8.85 -11.26 35.78
N ILE A 352 -9.09 -10.07 36.32
CA ILE A 352 -9.03 -9.80 37.77
C ILE A 352 -10.18 -10.50 38.50
N VAL A 353 -11.42 -10.34 38.04
CA VAL A 353 -12.61 -10.88 38.72
C VAL A 353 -12.59 -12.41 38.73
N LEU A 354 -12.35 -13.06 37.60
CA LEU A 354 -12.25 -14.53 37.51
C LEU A 354 -10.94 -15.03 38.15
N GLY A 355 -9.83 -14.32 37.94
CA GLY A 355 -8.52 -14.65 38.53
C GLY A 355 -8.57 -14.72 40.06
N ASN A 356 -9.33 -13.85 40.72
CA ASN A 356 -9.53 -13.87 42.17
C ASN A 356 -10.37 -15.05 42.69
N LEU A 357 -11.06 -15.80 41.82
CA LEU A 357 -11.71 -17.07 42.15
C LEU A 357 -10.75 -18.28 42.03
N THR A 358 -9.56 -18.08 41.43
CA THR A 358 -8.60 -19.14 41.07
C THR A 358 -7.22 -18.95 41.72
N ARG A 359 -7.15 -18.19 42.83
CA ARG A 359 -5.93 -17.99 43.64
C ARG A 359 -6.22 -18.10 45.13
N GLY A 360 -5.29 -18.65 45.90
CA GLY A 360 -5.34 -18.71 47.36
C GLY A 360 -6.53 -19.51 47.89
N GLY A 361 -6.91 -19.24 49.15
CA GLY A 361 -8.08 -19.84 49.79
C GLY A 361 -9.43 -19.60 49.10
N ASN A 362 -9.52 -18.80 48.04
CA ASN A 362 -10.70 -18.77 47.16
C ASN A 362 -10.69 -19.96 46.19
N ALA A 363 -9.53 -20.25 45.57
CA ALA A 363 -9.34 -21.42 44.72
C ALA A 363 -9.60 -22.70 45.50
N VAL A 364 -8.97 -22.85 46.67
CA VAL A 364 -9.15 -24.01 47.55
C VAL A 364 -10.64 -24.20 47.85
N ARG A 365 -11.34 -23.20 48.39
CA ARG A 365 -12.79 -23.31 48.72
C ARG A 365 -13.71 -23.58 47.53
N LEU A 366 -13.31 -23.25 46.30
CA LEU A 366 -14.12 -23.44 45.09
C LEU A 366 -13.81 -24.76 44.36
N LEU A 367 -12.57 -25.27 44.48
CA LEU A 367 -12.02 -26.32 43.63
C LEU A 367 -11.55 -27.57 44.41
N SER A 368 -11.45 -27.52 45.74
CA SER A 368 -11.06 -28.67 46.61
C SER A 368 -12.17 -29.69 46.85
N ALA A 369 -13.33 -29.53 46.18
CA ALA A 369 -14.53 -30.30 46.47
C ALA A 369 -14.27 -31.82 46.39
N PRO A 370 -14.44 -32.58 47.50
CA PRO A 370 -14.26 -34.04 47.52
C PRO A 370 -15.48 -34.72 46.89
N VAL A 371 -15.71 -34.46 45.60
CA VAL A 371 -16.77 -35.07 44.81
C VAL A 371 -16.40 -36.55 44.60
N PRO A 372 -17.25 -37.52 44.99
CA PRO A 372 -16.98 -38.93 44.73
C PRO A 372 -17.02 -39.20 43.23
N MET A 373 -15.95 -39.78 42.70
CA MET A 373 -15.78 -40.03 41.27
C MET A 373 -15.69 -41.52 40.95
N MET A 374 -16.59 -41.99 40.10
CA MET A 374 -16.26 -42.77 38.90
C MET A 374 -17.53 -43.02 38.06
N GLN A 375 -17.76 -42.15 37.08
CA GLN A 375 -18.45 -42.53 35.85
C GLN A 375 -17.50 -42.23 34.69
N ALA A 376 -17.06 -43.29 33.98
CA ALA A 376 -16.16 -43.23 32.83
C ALA A 376 -14.96 -42.26 33.00
N GLY A 377 -14.09 -42.56 33.98
CA GLY A 377 -12.76 -41.94 34.11
C GLY A 377 -12.70 -40.43 34.39
N GLN A 378 -13.81 -39.76 34.74
CA GLN A 378 -13.86 -38.29 34.81
C GLN A 378 -14.11 -37.73 36.22
N VAL A 379 -13.18 -36.92 36.75
CA VAL A 379 -13.23 -35.45 36.55
C VAL A 379 -14.56 -34.75 36.86
N ALA A 380 -15.36 -35.25 37.80
CA ALA A 380 -16.68 -34.70 38.11
C ALA A 380 -16.60 -33.24 38.62
N ARG A 381 -16.88 -32.29 37.72
CA ARG A 381 -16.96 -30.84 38.01
C ARG A 381 -18.27 -30.52 38.73
N THR A 382 -18.19 -29.67 39.75
CA THR A 382 -19.35 -29.01 40.35
C THR A 382 -20.04 -28.07 39.36
N ASP A 383 -21.27 -27.64 39.65
CA ASP A 383 -21.97 -26.62 38.84
C ASP A 383 -21.21 -25.30 38.77
N SER A 384 -20.56 -24.91 39.88
CA SER A 384 -19.74 -23.70 39.98
C SER A 384 -18.42 -23.80 39.20
N GLU A 385 -17.75 -24.96 39.23
CA GLU A 385 -16.59 -25.24 38.36
C GLU A 385 -16.99 -25.24 36.88
N SER A 386 -18.14 -25.84 36.57
CA SER A 386 -18.68 -25.89 35.21
C SER A 386 -19.07 -24.51 34.68
N LEU A 387 -19.62 -23.64 35.53
CA LEU A 387 -19.90 -22.24 35.20
C LEU A 387 -18.61 -21.45 34.99
N LEU A 388 -17.63 -21.59 35.90
CA LEU A 388 -16.32 -20.92 35.80
C LEU A 388 -15.57 -21.29 34.52
N ALA A 389 -15.51 -22.59 34.19
CA ALA A 389 -14.91 -23.07 32.95
C ALA A 389 -15.59 -22.50 31.70
N ARG A 390 -16.93 -22.48 31.66
CA ARG A 390 -17.70 -21.87 30.56
C ARG A 390 -17.44 -20.36 30.42
N LEU A 391 -17.32 -19.63 31.53
CA LEU A 391 -16.99 -18.21 31.52
C LEU A 391 -15.57 -17.97 30.99
N TYR A 392 -14.58 -18.75 31.43
CA TYR A 392 -13.22 -18.66 30.87
C TYR A 392 -13.20 -18.96 29.37
N VAL A 393 -13.80 -20.06 28.93
CA VAL A 393 -13.87 -20.40 27.49
C VAL A 393 -14.57 -19.30 26.71
N LEU A 394 -15.66 -18.71 27.21
CA LEU A 394 -16.35 -17.59 26.58
C LEU A 394 -15.47 -16.34 26.43
N PHE A 395 -14.86 -15.86 27.53
CA PHE A 395 -14.06 -14.64 27.49
C PHE A 395 -12.74 -14.81 26.72
N LEU A 396 -12.09 -15.97 26.81
CA LEU A 396 -10.89 -16.28 26.03
C LEU A 396 -11.21 -16.44 24.54
N THR A 397 -12.34 -17.07 24.19
CA THR A 397 -12.81 -17.14 22.78
C THR A 397 -13.17 -15.75 22.25
N LEU A 398 -13.81 -14.89 23.04
CA LEU A 398 -14.13 -13.53 22.65
C LEU A 398 -12.85 -12.69 22.47
N GLY A 399 -11.89 -12.77 23.39
CA GLY A 399 -10.58 -12.11 23.27
C GLY A 399 -9.80 -12.61 22.05
N LEU A 400 -9.89 -13.89 21.72
CA LEU A 400 -9.28 -14.48 20.53
C LEU A 400 -9.92 -13.92 19.24
N ILE A 401 -11.24 -13.92 19.15
CA ILE A 401 -11.98 -13.36 18.00
C ILE A 401 -11.66 -11.88 17.83
N MET A 402 -11.68 -11.10 18.92
CA MET A 402 -11.38 -9.67 18.88
C MET A 402 -9.95 -9.38 18.43
N PHE A 403 -8.97 -10.24 18.76
CA PHE A 403 -7.60 -10.11 18.24
C PHE A 403 -7.55 -10.30 16.72
N TYR A 404 -8.13 -11.37 16.18
CA TYR A 404 -8.15 -11.60 14.74
C TYR A 404 -8.94 -10.52 13.98
N VAL A 405 -10.01 -9.98 14.58
CA VAL A 405 -10.72 -8.80 14.05
C VAL A 405 -9.83 -7.53 14.07
N ALA A 406 -8.86 -7.43 14.99
CA ALA A 406 -7.94 -6.29 15.08
C ALA A 406 -6.88 -6.28 13.97
N ILE A 407 -6.38 -7.45 13.55
CA ILE A 407 -5.24 -7.56 12.62
C ILE A 407 -5.41 -6.71 11.34
N PRO A 408 -6.56 -6.72 10.62
CA PRO A 408 -6.74 -5.87 9.44
C PRO A 408 -6.64 -4.37 9.73
N PHE A 409 -7.12 -3.89 10.89
CA PHE A 409 -7.04 -2.48 11.29
C PHE A 409 -5.63 -2.11 11.75
N VAL A 410 -4.91 -3.01 12.41
CA VAL A 410 -3.48 -2.84 12.75
C VAL A 410 -2.64 -2.71 11.48
N ILE A 411 -2.83 -3.61 10.50
CA ILE A 411 -2.13 -3.57 9.21
C ILE A 411 -2.48 -2.29 8.43
N LEU A 412 -3.78 -1.95 8.33
CA LEU A 412 -4.22 -0.72 7.66
C LEU A 412 -3.67 0.53 8.34
N GLY A 413 -3.72 0.59 9.67
CA GLY A 413 -3.16 1.68 10.46
C GLY A 413 -1.66 1.83 10.23
N MET A 414 -0.91 0.72 10.22
CA MET A 414 0.53 0.72 9.96
C MET A 414 0.82 1.25 8.54
N LEU A 415 0.13 0.75 7.52
CA LEU A 415 0.26 1.23 6.13
C LEU A 415 -0.07 2.73 5.99
N VAL A 416 -1.11 3.22 6.67
CA VAL A 416 -1.49 4.65 6.68
C VAL A 416 -0.42 5.50 7.36
N THR A 417 0.05 5.11 8.55
CA THR A 417 1.09 5.85 9.29
C THR A 417 2.40 5.87 8.51
N THR A 418 2.80 4.73 7.93
CA THR A 418 3.97 4.63 7.06
C THR A 418 3.83 5.50 5.81
N GLY A 419 2.67 5.46 5.13
CA GLY A 419 2.40 6.30 3.96
C GLY A 419 2.40 7.81 4.27
N ALA A 420 1.85 8.19 5.42
CA ALA A 420 1.87 9.57 5.90
C ALA A 420 3.29 10.06 6.24
N LEU A 421 4.12 9.20 6.84
CA LEU A 421 5.53 9.49 7.12
C LEU A 421 6.34 9.65 5.81
N ILE A 422 6.16 8.75 4.84
CA ILE A 422 6.76 8.85 3.50
C ILE A 422 6.35 10.18 2.84
N HIS A 423 5.06 10.51 2.82
CA HIS A 423 4.57 11.77 2.23
C HIS A 423 5.15 13.00 2.95
N GLY A 424 5.25 12.98 4.27
CA GLY A 424 5.90 14.02 5.05
C GLY A 424 7.36 14.24 4.65
N ILE A 425 8.14 13.16 4.52
CA ILE A 425 9.56 13.24 4.13
C ILE A 425 9.73 13.65 2.65
N ILE A 426 8.83 13.22 1.75
CA ILE A 426 8.81 13.72 0.37
C ILE A 426 8.55 15.24 0.35
N SER A 427 7.64 15.74 1.19
CA SER A 427 7.25 17.16 1.23
C SER A 427 8.35 18.11 1.72
N THR A 428 9.41 17.61 2.37
CA THR A 428 10.57 18.42 2.78
C THR A 428 11.67 18.49 1.72
N GLY A 429 11.63 17.65 0.67
CA GLY A 429 12.47 17.77 -0.52
C GLY A 429 13.96 17.37 -0.37
N PHE A 430 14.40 16.86 0.78
CA PHE A 430 15.83 16.62 1.08
C PHE A 430 16.37 15.22 0.71
N ILE A 431 15.55 14.27 0.27
CA ILE A 431 15.97 12.86 0.10
C ILE A 431 15.52 12.30 -1.27
N PRO A 432 16.38 11.55 -2.01
CA PRO A 432 16.00 10.93 -3.28
C PRO A 432 14.85 9.92 -3.11
N VAL A 433 13.70 10.29 -3.68
CA VAL A 433 12.37 9.70 -3.42
C VAL A 433 12.31 8.18 -3.59
N GLN A 434 12.96 7.66 -4.64
CA GLN A 434 12.89 6.24 -5.01
C GLN A 434 13.54 5.32 -3.94
N LEU A 435 14.69 5.72 -3.39
CA LEU A 435 15.44 4.89 -2.46
C LEU A 435 14.69 4.73 -1.13
N LEU A 436 14.18 5.85 -0.58
CA LEU A 436 13.44 5.84 0.68
C LEU A 436 12.11 5.08 0.56
N ALA A 437 11.38 5.28 -0.54
CA ALA A 437 10.13 4.56 -0.77
C ALA A 437 10.35 3.04 -0.86
N ILE A 438 11.41 2.58 -1.54
CA ILE A 438 11.76 1.16 -1.62
C ILE A 438 12.15 0.62 -0.24
N ILE A 439 13.03 1.30 0.51
CA ILE A 439 13.48 0.87 1.84
C ILE A 439 12.28 0.73 2.79
N VAL A 440 11.43 1.75 2.87
CA VAL A 440 10.29 1.76 3.80
C VAL A 440 9.19 0.78 3.37
N ALA A 441 8.99 0.58 2.06
CA ALA A 441 8.11 -0.49 1.56
C ALA A 441 8.66 -1.88 1.90
N PHE A 442 9.98 -2.12 1.77
CA PHE A 442 10.62 -3.37 2.17
C PHE A 442 10.51 -3.63 3.67
N ILE A 443 10.64 -2.60 4.50
CA ILE A 443 10.45 -2.71 5.96
C ILE A 443 8.97 -3.03 6.27
N GLY A 444 8.02 -2.30 5.69
CA GLY A 444 6.59 -2.53 5.92
C GLY A 444 6.09 -3.90 5.44
N LEU A 445 6.47 -4.31 4.23
CA LEU A 445 6.19 -5.64 3.70
C LEU A 445 6.95 -6.73 4.46
N GLY A 446 8.19 -6.49 4.87
CA GLY A 446 8.99 -7.42 5.67
C GLY A 446 8.40 -7.65 7.06
N MET A 447 7.90 -6.59 7.72
CA MET A 447 7.19 -6.68 8.99
C MET A 447 5.84 -7.41 8.84
N ALA A 448 5.04 -7.05 7.83
CA ALA A 448 3.78 -7.74 7.55
C ALA A 448 3.99 -9.23 7.19
N TRP A 449 5.03 -9.53 6.42
CA TRP A 449 5.44 -10.90 6.08
C TRP A 449 5.95 -11.66 7.29
N ASN A 450 6.76 -11.05 8.16
CA ASN A 450 7.25 -11.70 9.37
C ASN A 450 6.13 -11.94 10.39
N LEU A 451 5.15 -11.05 10.51
CA LEU A 451 3.95 -11.25 11.32
C LEU A 451 3.08 -12.39 10.75
N ALA A 452 2.79 -12.37 9.44
CA ALA A 452 2.06 -13.44 8.77
C ALA A 452 2.80 -14.79 8.84
N ARG A 453 4.14 -14.76 8.77
CA ARG A 453 4.99 -15.94 8.95
C ARG A 453 4.97 -16.45 10.39
N SER A 454 5.06 -15.59 11.41
CA SER A 454 4.96 -16.00 12.82
C SER A 454 3.64 -16.69 13.13
N LEU A 455 2.53 -16.18 12.58
CA LEU A 455 1.19 -16.79 12.67
C LEU A 455 1.07 -18.15 11.95
N LEU A 456 2.05 -18.55 11.14
CA LEU A 456 2.06 -19.77 10.34
C LEU A 456 3.25 -20.72 10.63
N THR A 457 4.30 -20.25 11.31
CA THR A 457 5.43 -21.08 11.72
C THR A 457 5.03 -22.03 12.83
N LYS A 458 5.36 -23.32 12.66
CA LYS A 458 5.36 -24.30 13.75
C LYS A 458 6.21 -23.72 14.90
N PRO A 459 5.76 -23.76 16.16
CA PRO A 459 6.69 -23.57 17.27
C PRO A 459 7.83 -24.60 17.16
N PRO A 460 9.03 -24.31 17.69
CA PRO A 460 10.06 -25.32 17.82
C PRO A 460 9.44 -26.52 18.56
N GLY A 461 9.50 -27.68 17.92
CA GLY A 461 9.38 -28.93 18.67
C GLY A 461 10.79 -29.21 19.13
N GLU A 462 11.09 -28.78 20.35
CA GLU A 462 12.27 -29.24 21.08
C GLU A 462 11.99 -30.70 21.43
N ASP A 463 12.35 -31.57 20.48
CA ASP A 463 12.44 -33.02 20.65
C ASP A 463 13.70 -33.34 21.52
N ASP A 464 13.83 -32.60 22.63
CA ASP A 464 15.04 -32.39 23.45
C ASP A 464 15.23 -33.54 24.44
N GLY A 465 15.65 -34.69 23.90
CA GLY A 465 16.00 -35.85 24.69
C GLY A 465 16.41 -37.04 23.83
N THR A 466 16.91 -38.09 24.48
CA THR A 466 17.15 -39.37 23.81
C THR A 466 15.83 -40.14 23.71
N PRO A 467 15.32 -40.48 22.51
CA PRO A 467 14.10 -41.28 22.35
C PRO A 467 14.34 -42.74 22.73
N LEU A 468 13.41 -43.34 23.47
CA LEU A 468 13.55 -44.68 24.03
C LEU A 468 12.91 -45.78 23.17
N ASP A 469 13.65 -46.87 22.95
CA ASP A 469 13.12 -48.07 22.31
C ASP A 469 12.06 -48.76 23.20
N PRO A 470 10.83 -49.00 22.70
CA PRO A 470 9.77 -49.65 23.48
C PRO A 470 10.05 -51.10 23.93
N THR A 471 11.05 -51.76 23.34
CA THR A 471 11.48 -53.12 23.71
C THR A 471 12.53 -53.13 24.82
N GLU A 472 13.42 -52.13 24.84
CA GLU A 472 14.44 -51.96 25.90
C GLU A 472 13.79 -51.43 27.19
N TYR A 473 12.94 -50.41 27.09
CA TYR A 473 12.28 -49.75 28.23
C TYR A 473 10.88 -50.32 28.50
N ALA A 474 10.69 -51.62 28.28
CA ALA A 474 9.36 -52.27 28.28
C ALA A 474 8.57 -52.07 29.58
N SER A 475 9.22 -52.11 30.75
CA SER A 475 8.61 -51.86 32.06
C SER A 475 8.06 -50.43 32.21
N LEU A 476 8.81 -49.44 31.74
CA LEU A 476 8.40 -48.04 31.72
C LEU A 476 7.21 -47.83 30.78
N TYR A 477 7.26 -48.38 29.56
CA TYR A 477 6.15 -48.33 28.61
C TYR A 477 4.91 -49.10 29.10
N GLN A 478 5.05 -50.15 29.93
CA GLN A 478 3.92 -50.80 30.59
C GLN A 478 3.30 -49.90 31.66
N MET A 479 4.11 -49.36 32.57
CA MET A 479 3.68 -48.39 33.60
C MET A 479 2.89 -47.23 32.97
N VAL A 480 3.41 -46.68 31.87
CA VAL A 480 2.81 -45.60 31.10
C VAL A 480 1.45 -45.96 30.48
N ARG A 481 1.19 -47.23 30.16
CA ARG A 481 -0.13 -47.73 29.72
C ARG A 481 -1.08 -47.95 30.89
N GLU A 482 -0.61 -48.52 31.99
CA GLU A 482 -1.42 -48.74 33.21
C GLU A 482 -2.01 -47.43 33.75
N VAL A 483 -1.25 -46.33 33.73
CA VAL A 483 -1.77 -45.01 34.13
C VAL A 483 -2.73 -44.42 33.08
N ALA A 484 -2.51 -44.67 31.78
CA ALA A 484 -3.41 -44.22 30.72
C ALA A 484 -4.81 -44.86 30.84
N GLU A 485 -4.84 -46.16 31.13
CA GLU A 485 -6.06 -46.93 31.39
C GLU A 485 -6.76 -46.46 32.68
N ALA A 486 -6.01 -46.13 33.73
CA ALA A 486 -6.56 -45.60 34.98
C ALA A 486 -7.17 -44.18 34.85
N VAL A 487 -6.66 -43.36 33.91
CA VAL A 487 -7.12 -41.98 33.63
C VAL A 487 -8.14 -41.91 32.47
N ASP A 488 -8.49 -43.06 31.86
CA ASP A 488 -9.35 -43.18 30.66
C ASP A 488 -8.90 -42.27 29.51
N THR A 489 -7.66 -42.46 29.04
CA THR A 489 -7.08 -41.66 27.95
C THR A 489 -6.13 -42.44 27.05
N GLU A 490 -5.86 -41.93 25.85
CA GLU A 490 -4.92 -42.59 24.91
C GLU A 490 -3.50 -42.59 25.51
N PRO A 491 -2.76 -43.71 25.44
CA PRO A 491 -1.42 -43.77 25.98
C PRO A 491 -0.43 -42.90 25.22
N ILE A 492 0.67 -42.55 25.89
CA ILE A 492 1.88 -42.00 25.26
C ILE A 492 2.40 -42.97 24.18
N HIS A 493 2.88 -42.40 23.08
CA HIS A 493 3.35 -43.12 21.91
C HIS A 493 4.88 -43.25 21.91
N GLU A 494 5.57 -42.21 22.35
CA GLU A 494 7.03 -42.06 22.33
C GLU A 494 7.48 -41.44 23.66
N ILE A 495 8.54 -41.98 24.27
CA ILE A 495 9.13 -41.46 25.51
C ILE A 495 10.54 -40.97 25.23
N TYR A 496 10.87 -39.78 25.74
CA TYR A 496 12.16 -39.14 25.65
C TYR A 496 12.69 -38.87 27.06
N PHE A 497 13.98 -39.13 27.31
CA PHE A 497 14.64 -38.64 28.52
C PHE A 497 15.33 -37.31 28.27
N SER A 498 15.04 -36.32 29.11
CA SER A 498 15.70 -35.02 29.13
C SER A 498 16.71 -34.94 30.30
N PRO A 499 17.73 -34.08 30.22
CA PRO A 499 18.77 -34.00 31.26
C PRO A 499 18.36 -33.18 32.50
N LEU A 500 17.14 -32.66 32.53
CA LEU A 500 16.65 -31.74 33.56
C LEU A 500 15.67 -32.46 34.51
N THR A 501 14.84 -31.69 35.20
CA THR A 501 13.80 -32.17 36.14
C THR A 501 12.41 -32.35 35.52
N ALA A 502 12.13 -31.65 34.41
CA ALA A 502 10.78 -31.60 33.85
C ALA A 502 10.23 -32.98 33.43
N ILE A 503 9.16 -33.41 34.09
CA ILE A 503 8.28 -34.49 33.63
C ILE A 503 7.07 -33.82 32.99
N GLY A 504 6.77 -34.12 31.73
CA GLY A 504 5.67 -33.46 31.02
C GLY A 504 5.23 -34.18 29.75
N VAL A 505 3.91 -34.25 29.52
CA VAL A 505 3.33 -34.83 28.29
C VAL A 505 3.01 -33.73 27.28
N GLN A 506 3.52 -33.88 26.06
CA GLN A 506 3.23 -33.01 24.93
C GLN A 506 2.42 -33.75 23.85
N GLN A 507 1.49 -33.06 23.19
CA GLN A 507 0.75 -33.62 22.05
C GLN A 507 1.24 -33.01 20.73
N THR A 508 2.16 -33.70 20.06
CA THR A 508 2.58 -33.33 18.71
C THR A 508 1.47 -33.66 17.71
N GLY A 509 1.31 -32.81 16.69
CA GLY A 509 0.30 -32.98 15.66
C GLY A 509 0.76 -32.40 14.35
N ARG A 510 0.61 -33.17 13.27
CA ARG A 510 0.93 -32.73 11.90
C ARG A 510 -0.25 -31.91 11.35
N GLY A 511 0.04 -30.96 10.45
CA GLY A 511 -0.97 -30.13 9.76
C GLY A 511 -1.07 -28.67 10.25
N PRO A 512 -1.67 -27.76 9.45
CA PRO A 512 -1.81 -26.35 9.78
C PRO A 512 -2.66 -26.14 11.04
N PHE A 513 -2.26 -25.18 11.88
CA PHE A 513 -2.80 -24.93 13.22
C PHE A 513 -2.80 -26.17 14.15
N GLY A 514 -2.13 -27.25 13.78
CA GLY A 514 -2.08 -28.52 14.51
C GLY A 514 -3.38 -29.32 14.54
N VAL A 515 -4.47 -28.84 13.91
CA VAL A 515 -5.80 -29.46 13.99
C VAL A 515 -5.94 -30.65 13.01
N PHE A 516 -5.23 -30.59 11.87
CA PHE A 516 -5.45 -31.48 10.72
C PHE A 516 -4.35 -32.53 10.51
N GLY A 517 -4.30 -33.54 11.38
CA GLY A 517 -3.42 -34.69 11.17
C GLY A 517 -3.39 -35.68 12.33
N VAL A 518 -2.52 -36.70 12.20
CA VAL A 518 -2.26 -37.69 13.24
C VAL A 518 -1.73 -36.98 14.50
N ARG A 519 -2.38 -37.27 15.63
CA ARG A 519 -1.97 -36.87 16.97
C ARG A 519 -0.98 -37.92 17.48
N ARG A 520 0.13 -37.48 18.08
CA ARG A 520 1.00 -38.33 18.89
C ARG A 520 1.19 -37.67 20.24
N ARG A 521 1.33 -38.49 21.28
CA ARG A 521 1.63 -38.05 22.64
C ARG A 521 3.08 -38.44 22.95
N VAL A 522 3.89 -37.45 23.29
CA VAL A 522 5.31 -37.60 23.64
C VAL A 522 5.44 -37.29 25.13
N LEU A 523 6.09 -38.17 25.89
CA LEU A 523 6.44 -37.92 27.29
C LEU A 523 7.91 -37.56 27.39
N ASN A 524 8.20 -36.37 27.90
CA ASN A 524 9.54 -36.02 28.34
C ASN A 524 9.65 -36.37 29.83
N ILE A 525 10.67 -37.14 30.21
CA ILE A 525 10.98 -37.46 31.61
C ILE A 525 12.34 -36.84 31.95
N GLY A 526 12.39 -35.97 32.95
CA GLY A 526 13.63 -35.47 33.52
C GLY A 526 14.33 -36.55 34.35
N MET A 527 15.57 -36.90 33.99
CA MET A 527 16.32 -37.95 34.70
C MET A 527 16.62 -37.59 36.16
N ALA A 528 16.79 -36.29 36.48
CA ALA A 528 16.99 -35.81 37.84
C ALA A 528 15.78 -36.07 38.75
N SER A 529 14.56 -36.01 38.20
CA SER A 529 13.32 -36.34 38.92
C SER A 529 13.15 -37.85 39.11
N LEU A 530 13.55 -38.67 38.14
CA LEU A 530 13.41 -40.13 38.24
C LEU A 530 14.19 -40.72 39.43
N LYS A 531 15.34 -40.12 39.80
CA LYS A 531 16.14 -40.56 40.96
C LYS A 531 15.45 -40.34 42.31
N HIS A 532 14.55 -39.36 42.42
CA HIS A 532 13.90 -38.96 43.67
C HIS A 532 12.46 -39.46 43.84
N LEU A 533 11.92 -40.16 42.83
CA LEU A 533 10.55 -40.68 42.83
C LEU A 533 10.52 -42.19 43.08
N THR A 534 9.51 -42.69 43.79
CA THR A 534 9.10 -44.10 43.73
C THR A 534 8.25 -44.39 42.49
N VAL A 535 8.09 -45.66 42.12
CA VAL A 535 7.21 -46.08 41.01
C VAL A 535 5.77 -45.58 41.23
N GLN A 536 5.27 -45.55 42.46
CA GLN A 536 3.95 -45.01 42.77
C GLN A 536 3.87 -43.48 42.67
N GLN A 537 4.89 -42.77 43.16
CA GLN A 537 4.95 -41.30 43.03
C GLN A 537 5.00 -40.91 41.55
N LEU A 538 5.83 -41.56 40.73
CA LEU A 538 5.87 -41.37 39.27
C LEU A 538 4.54 -41.67 38.60
N LYS A 539 3.86 -42.77 38.97
CA LYS A 539 2.49 -43.06 38.49
C LYS A 539 1.51 -41.92 38.81
N SER A 540 1.60 -41.31 39.99
CA SER A 540 0.73 -40.20 40.38
C SER A 540 1.02 -38.89 39.63
N VAL A 541 2.30 -38.55 39.41
CA VAL A 541 2.69 -37.39 38.58
C VAL A 541 2.25 -37.60 37.13
N LEU A 542 2.46 -38.80 36.57
CA LEU A 542 1.97 -39.13 35.23
C LEU A 542 0.44 -39.09 35.11
N ALA A 543 -0.29 -39.36 36.19
CA ALA A 543 -1.74 -39.24 36.21
C ALA A 543 -2.22 -37.78 36.19
N HIS A 544 -1.49 -36.86 36.83
CA HIS A 544 -1.71 -35.42 36.68
C HIS A 544 -1.47 -34.99 35.22
N GLU A 545 -0.34 -35.40 34.62
CA GLU A 545 -0.02 -35.12 33.22
C GLU A 545 -1.11 -35.62 32.26
N TYR A 546 -1.54 -36.88 32.38
CA TYR A 546 -2.62 -37.42 31.56
C TYR A 546 -3.97 -36.71 31.77
N ALA A 547 -4.25 -36.19 32.98
CA ALA A 547 -5.49 -35.47 33.27
C ALA A 547 -5.62 -34.12 32.54
N HIS A 548 -4.52 -33.57 32.01
CA HIS A 548 -4.58 -32.44 31.08
C HIS A 548 -5.14 -32.78 29.69
N PHE A 549 -5.17 -34.07 29.32
CA PHE A 549 -5.61 -34.57 28.01
C PHE A 549 -7.02 -35.17 28.01
N SER A 550 -7.52 -35.63 29.16
CA SER A 550 -8.94 -35.94 29.34
C SER A 550 -9.81 -34.66 29.31
N HIS A 551 -11.13 -34.80 29.34
CA HIS A 551 -12.15 -33.71 29.26
C HIS A 551 -12.35 -33.02 27.90
N GLY A 552 -11.49 -33.22 26.89
CA GLY A 552 -11.67 -32.61 25.56
C GLY A 552 -11.39 -31.11 25.46
N ASP A 553 -11.17 -30.44 26.60
CA ASP A 553 -10.67 -29.05 26.70
C ASP A 553 -9.28 -28.85 26.05
N THR A 554 -8.62 -29.96 25.67
CA THR A 554 -7.35 -30.06 24.91
C THR A 554 -7.33 -29.23 23.61
N PHE A 555 -8.49 -28.97 23.01
CA PHE A 555 -8.58 -28.07 21.85
C PHE A 555 -8.37 -26.60 22.24
N TYR A 556 -9.02 -26.14 23.32
CA TYR A 556 -8.96 -24.76 23.77
C TYR A 556 -7.59 -24.43 24.37
N SER A 557 -7.06 -25.29 25.26
CA SER A 557 -5.73 -25.07 25.87
C SER A 557 -4.63 -24.91 24.82
N ARG A 558 -4.67 -25.73 23.76
CA ARG A 558 -3.73 -25.65 22.64
C ARG A 558 -3.88 -24.35 21.82
N PHE A 559 -5.10 -23.87 21.59
CA PHE A 559 -5.29 -22.59 20.88
C PHE A 559 -4.76 -21.43 21.71
N ILE A 560 -5.12 -21.37 23.01
CA ILE A 560 -4.65 -20.34 23.96
C ILE A 560 -3.10 -20.32 23.99
N TYR A 561 -2.46 -21.47 24.05
CA TYR A 561 -0.99 -21.60 24.04
C TYR A 561 -0.37 -21.14 22.71
N GLN A 562 -0.90 -21.61 21.56
CA GLN A 562 -0.42 -21.23 20.22
C GLN A 562 -0.58 -19.72 19.95
N PHE A 563 -1.65 -19.10 20.48
CA PHE A 563 -1.88 -17.66 20.45
C PHE A 563 -0.81 -16.91 21.26
N SER A 564 -0.61 -17.30 22.52
CA SER A 564 0.40 -16.69 23.39
C SER A 564 1.79 -16.76 22.76
N LEU A 565 2.21 -17.94 22.28
CA LEU A 565 3.48 -18.12 21.57
C LEU A 565 3.63 -17.21 20.34
N SER A 566 2.59 -17.08 19.51
CA SER A 566 2.69 -16.26 18.29
C SER A 566 2.79 -14.77 18.59
N ILE A 567 2.11 -14.28 19.64
CA ILE A 567 2.25 -12.89 20.08
C ILE A 567 3.59 -12.66 20.77
N ASP A 568 4.07 -13.60 21.59
CA ASP A 568 5.38 -13.51 22.23
C ASP A 568 6.53 -13.46 21.19
N GLN A 569 6.51 -14.37 20.23
CA GLN A 569 7.43 -14.36 19.07
C GLN A 569 7.33 -13.06 18.26
N SER A 570 6.14 -12.48 18.13
CA SER A 570 5.94 -11.21 17.42
C SER A 570 6.48 -10.01 18.22
N LEU A 571 6.27 -9.98 19.54
CA LEU A 571 6.80 -8.95 20.45
C LEU A 571 8.33 -9.01 20.53
N THR A 572 8.88 -10.21 20.69
CA THR A 572 10.32 -10.47 20.68
C THR A 572 10.94 -10.16 19.32
N GLY A 573 10.28 -10.52 18.22
CA GLY A 573 10.68 -10.14 16.86
C GLY A 573 10.70 -8.63 16.62
N MET A 574 9.70 -7.90 17.12
CA MET A 574 9.70 -6.42 17.11
C MET A 574 10.79 -5.84 18.02
N ALA A 575 11.03 -6.41 19.21
CA ALA A 575 12.08 -5.96 20.11
C ALA A 575 13.47 -6.06 19.46
N HIS A 576 13.80 -7.19 18.82
CA HIS A 576 15.07 -7.36 18.11
C HIS A 576 15.18 -6.53 16.82
N SER A 577 14.11 -6.37 16.04
CA SER A 577 14.18 -5.69 14.72
C SER A 577 14.01 -4.17 14.75
N ILE A 578 13.36 -3.62 15.77
CA ILE A 578 13.07 -2.18 15.92
C ILE A 578 13.82 -1.56 17.12
N GLY A 579 14.22 -2.38 18.11
CA GLY A 579 14.98 -1.93 19.27
C GLY A 579 14.25 -0.85 20.08
N THR A 580 14.97 0.21 20.42
CA THR A 580 14.45 1.35 21.22
C THR A 580 13.35 2.15 20.51
N LEU A 581 13.21 2.07 19.19
CA LEU A 581 12.12 2.75 18.47
C LEU A 581 10.73 2.14 18.79
N ASN A 582 10.66 0.97 19.44
CA ASN A 582 9.39 0.42 19.92
C ASN A 582 8.69 1.30 20.97
N TYR A 583 9.44 2.12 21.73
CA TYR A 583 8.82 3.03 22.72
C TYR A 583 7.84 4.03 22.10
N VAL A 584 8.02 4.39 20.82
CA VAL A 584 7.12 5.28 20.06
C VAL A 584 6.20 4.53 19.08
N ASN A 585 6.23 3.19 19.07
CA ASN A 585 5.44 2.36 18.17
C ASN A 585 4.07 2.02 18.82
N PRO A 586 2.94 2.61 18.37
CA PRO A 586 1.63 2.33 18.97
C PRO A 586 1.16 0.89 18.75
N PHE A 587 1.64 0.21 17.71
CA PHE A 587 1.27 -1.18 17.41
C PHE A 587 1.98 -2.16 18.35
N TYR A 588 3.23 -1.86 18.75
CA TYR A 588 3.93 -2.60 19.80
C TYR A 588 3.19 -2.50 21.14
N TRP A 589 2.83 -1.29 21.57
CA TRP A 589 2.05 -1.07 22.80
C TRP A 589 0.68 -1.73 22.77
N PHE A 590 -0.03 -1.67 21.63
CA PHE A 590 -1.28 -2.39 21.43
C PHE A 590 -1.08 -3.91 21.64
N MET A 591 -0.12 -4.53 20.95
CA MET A 591 0.12 -5.97 21.09
C MET A 591 0.57 -6.36 22.51
N LEU A 592 1.41 -5.54 23.17
CA LEU A 592 1.88 -5.79 24.52
C LEU A 592 0.76 -5.74 25.57
N TRP A 593 -0.09 -4.72 25.54
CA TRP A 593 -1.23 -4.62 26.46
C TRP A 593 -2.32 -5.67 26.15
N TYR A 594 -2.53 -6.01 24.88
CA TYR A 594 -3.43 -7.10 24.50
C TYR A 594 -2.93 -8.46 25.02
N TYR A 595 -1.63 -8.72 24.87
CA TYR A 595 -0.96 -9.92 25.39
C TYR A 595 -1.13 -10.02 26.90
N GLN A 596 -0.78 -8.97 27.65
CA GLN A 596 -0.89 -8.93 29.11
C GLN A 596 -2.34 -9.13 29.59
N ALA A 597 -3.33 -8.49 28.93
CA ALA A 597 -4.73 -8.68 29.28
C ALA A 597 -5.22 -10.11 28.99
N PHE A 598 -4.74 -10.74 27.92
CA PHE A 598 -5.08 -12.11 27.56
C PHE A 598 -4.39 -13.14 28.48
N THR A 599 -3.09 -13.00 28.75
CA THR A 599 -2.35 -13.93 29.63
C THR A 599 -2.86 -13.88 31.06
N MET A 600 -3.19 -12.70 31.59
CA MET A 600 -3.81 -12.57 32.92
C MET A 600 -5.18 -13.28 33.00
N MET A 601 -5.97 -13.26 31.93
CA MET A 601 -7.23 -14.01 31.84
C MET A 601 -6.99 -15.51 31.70
N ALA A 602 -6.04 -15.93 30.85
CA ALA A 602 -5.70 -17.32 30.61
C ALA A 602 -5.09 -18.00 31.83
N ALA A 603 -4.30 -17.27 32.62
CA ALA A 603 -3.67 -17.75 33.85
C ALA A 603 -4.70 -18.36 34.82
N GLY A 604 -5.85 -17.73 35.01
CA GLY A 604 -6.92 -18.29 35.85
C GLY A 604 -7.57 -19.56 35.29
N PHE A 605 -7.71 -19.66 33.97
CA PHE A 605 -8.15 -20.89 33.30
C PHE A 605 -7.15 -22.02 33.50
N PHE A 606 -5.85 -21.76 33.31
CA PHE A 606 -4.80 -22.74 33.56
C PHE A 606 -4.80 -23.20 35.02
N ARG A 607 -4.80 -22.28 35.99
CA ARG A 607 -4.90 -22.61 37.43
C ARG A 607 -6.10 -23.51 37.75
N SER A 608 -7.26 -23.26 37.14
CA SER A 608 -8.44 -24.11 37.33
C SER A 608 -8.30 -25.54 36.78
N ARG A 609 -7.42 -25.77 35.79
CA ARG A 609 -7.11 -27.11 35.26
C ARG A 609 -6.11 -27.86 36.14
N GLU A 610 -5.15 -27.17 36.75
CA GLU A 610 -4.18 -27.77 37.69
C GLU A 610 -4.92 -28.48 38.84
N PHE A 611 -5.86 -27.80 39.51
CA PHE A 611 -6.65 -28.39 40.59
C PHE A 611 -7.49 -29.61 40.15
N LEU A 612 -7.95 -29.66 38.90
CA LEU A 612 -8.67 -30.82 38.36
C LEU A 612 -7.72 -32.00 38.08
N ALA A 613 -6.50 -31.73 37.62
CA ALA A 613 -5.47 -32.74 37.41
C ALA A 613 -4.91 -33.28 38.75
N ASP A 614 -4.74 -32.41 39.75
CA ASP A 614 -4.40 -32.78 41.13
C ASP A 614 -5.48 -33.66 41.77
N ARG A 615 -6.76 -33.31 41.58
CA ARG A 615 -7.90 -34.15 42.00
C ARG A 615 -7.90 -35.51 41.30
N MET A 616 -7.51 -35.61 40.04
CA MET A 616 -7.36 -36.91 39.36
C MET A 616 -6.27 -37.75 40.02
N ALA A 617 -5.04 -37.22 40.10
CA ALA A 617 -3.89 -37.94 40.65
C ALA A 617 -4.11 -38.40 42.09
N ALA A 618 -4.60 -37.50 42.96
CA ALA A 618 -4.91 -37.82 44.36
C ALA A 618 -6.08 -38.81 44.52
N SER A 619 -7.02 -38.88 43.56
CA SER A 619 -8.11 -39.86 43.59
C SER A 619 -7.70 -41.27 43.16
N LEU A 620 -6.73 -41.40 42.26
CA LEU A 620 -6.25 -42.68 41.75
C LEU A 620 -5.12 -43.29 42.60
N TYR A 621 -4.19 -42.46 43.09
CA TYR A 621 -2.97 -42.91 43.78
C TYR A 621 -2.88 -42.51 45.25
N GLY A 622 -3.88 -41.75 45.75
CA GLY A 622 -3.92 -41.26 47.13
C GLY A 622 -3.20 -39.92 47.31
N ARG A 623 -3.67 -39.12 48.27
CA ARG A 623 -3.19 -37.75 48.46
C ARG A 623 -1.73 -37.66 48.88
N ASP A 624 -1.24 -38.63 49.65
CA ASP A 624 0.14 -38.65 50.17
C ASP A 624 1.12 -39.04 49.07
N THR A 625 0.89 -40.13 48.34
CA THR A 625 1.70 -40.49 47.15
C THR A 625 1.83 -39.32 46.17
N PHE A 626 0.74 -38.59 45.89
CA PHE A 626 0.79 -37.45 45.00
C PHE A 626 1.44 -36.20 45.63
N THR A 627 1.22 -35.92 46.92
CA THR A 627 1.92 -34.82 47.63
C THR A 627 3.42 -35.05 47.65
N ASP A 628 3.86 -36.25 48.03
CA ASP A 628 5.27 -36.60 48.17
C ASP A 628 5.97 -36.62 46.80
N GLY A 629 5.28 -37.08 45.74
CA GLY A 629 5.79 -37.02 44.37
C GLY A 629 5.88 -35.61 43.78
N LEU A 630 4.86 -34.77 44.03
CA LEU A 630 4.85 -33.37 43.61
C LEU A 630 5.93 -32.56 44.35
N LEU A 631 6.19 -32.88 45.62
CA LEU A 631 7.32 -32.35 46.38
C LEU A 631 8.65 -32.78 45.76
N ALA A 632 8.91 -34.08 45.60
CA ALA A 632 10.19 -34.59 45.09
C ALA A 632 10.59 -33.97 43.73
N VAL A 633 9.63 -33.70 42.84
CA VAL A 633 9.88 -32.97 41.58
C VAL A 633 10.18 -31.47 41.81
N ALA A 634 9.48 -30.82 42.74
CA ALA A 634 9.62 -29.39 43.02
C ALA A 634 10.84 -29.03 43.90
N THR A 635 11.36 -29.97 44.71
CA THR A 635 12.40 -29.70 45.72
C THR A 635 13.69 -30.49 45.48
N ASP A 636 13.63 -31.81 45.50
CA ASP A 636 14.81 -32.68 45.55
C ASP A 636 15.43 -32.83 44.16
N ALA A 637 14.59 -33.01 43.14
CA ALA A 637 15.02 -32.98 41.75
C ALA A 637 15.59 -31.60 41.36
N ALA A 638 14.95 -30.50 41.82
CA ALA A 638 15.43 -29.14 41.59
C ALA A 638 16.79 -28.86 42.27
N ALA A 639 17.00 -29.35 43.49
CA ALA A 639 18.30 -29.29 44.18
C ALA A 639 19.39 -30.02 43.38
N LEU A 640 19.08 -31.20 42.83
CA LEU A 640 19.99 -31.92 41.95
C LEU A 640 20.28 -31.14 40.65
N GLU A 641 19.29 -30.49 40.03
CA GLU A 641 19.51 -29.68 38.82
C GLU A 641 20.47 -28.50 39.08
N PHE A 642 20.32 -27.81 40.22
CA PHE A 642 21.27 -26.76 40.65
C PHE A 642 22.69 -27.31 40.86
N ALA A 643 22.83 -28.46 41.53
CA ALA A 643 24.12 -29.10 41.75
C ALA A 643 24.78 -29.57 40.44
N MET A 644 23.99 -30.15 39.52
CA MET A 644 24.45 -30.54 38.18
C MET A 644 24.93 -29.34 37.37
N HIS A 645 24.23 -28.21 37.42
CA HIS A 645 24.62 -26.99 36.73
C HIS A 645 25.92 -26.40 37.29
N GLU A 646 26.06 -26.32 38.63
CA GLU A 646 27.26 -25.78 39.30
C GLU A 646 28.49 -26.66 39.01
N ARG A 647 28.34 -27.99 39.11
CA ARG A 647 29.35 -28.99 38.72
C ARG A 647 29.74 -28.87 37.25
N LEU A 648 28.77 -28.70 36.34
CA LEU A 648 29.04 -28.55 34.91
C LEU A 648 29.83 -27.26 34.61
N VAL A 649 29.46 -26.13 35.21
CA VAL A 649 30.19 -24.86 35.08
C VAL A 649 31.63 -25.01 35.58
N LYS A 650 31.85 -25.67 36.73
CA LYS A 650 33.20 -25.97 37.24
C LYS A 650 34.02 -26.84 36.29
N CYS A 651 33.46 -27.95 35.80
CA CYS A 651 34.19 -28.84 34.88
C CYS A 651 34.57 -28.12 33.57
N VAL A 652 33.66 -27.33 33.00
CA VAL A 652 33.93 -26.54 31.78
C VAL A 652 35.01 -25.48 32.03
N GLN A 653 34.96 -24.76 33.16
CA GLN A 653 36.00 -23.78 33.52
C GLN A 653 37.38 -24.42 33.79
N ALA A 654 37.39 -25.63 34.38
CA ALA A 654 38.61 -26.38 34.67
C ALA A 654 39.17 -27.16 33.46
N GLY A 655 38.46 -27.18 32.32
CA GLY A 655 38.84 -27.98 31.15
C GLY A 655 38.75 -29.50 31.40
N GLN A 656 37.93 -29.94 32.34
CA GLN A 656 37.79 -31.34 32.75
C GLN A 656 36.65 -32.04 31.99
N PRO A 657 36.80 -33.34 31.65
CA PRO A 657 35.75 -34.10 31.00
C PRO A 657 34.57 -34.34 31.95
N VAL A 658 33.35 -34.14 31.44
CA VAL A 658 32.10 -34.45 32.15
C VAL A 658 31.69 -35.88 31.82
N THR A 659 31.75 -36.77 32.81
CA THR A 659 31.37 -38.20 32.67
C THR A 659 29.90 -38.42 33.05
N ASN A 660 29.58 -38.39 34.34
CA ASN A 660 28.22 -38.52 34.86
C ASN A 660 27.94 -37.40 35.89
N LEU A 661 26.98 -36.52 35.59
CA LEU A 661 26.56 -35.42 36.46
C LEU A 661 25.59 -35.88 37.57
N TYR A 662 24.93 -37.02 37.41
CA TYR A 662 23.92 -37.57 38.31
C TYR A 662 24.49 -38.52 39.37
N GLU A 663 25.81 -38.75 39.40
CA GLU A 663 26.47 -39.52 40.47
C GLU A 663 26.41 -38.78 41.82
N ASP A 664 25.97 -39.49 42.86
CA ASP A 664 25.76 -38.95 44.20
C ASP A 664 27.09 -38.78 44.97
N THR A 665 27.86 -37.76 44.60
CA THR A 665 29.18 -37.47 45.18
C THR A 665 29.09 -36.56 46.41
N THR A 666 28.50 -37.06 47.49
CA THR A 666 28.31 -36.40 48.82
C THR A 666 29.61 -35.99 49.56
N VAL A 667 30.75 -35.92 48.87
CA VAL A 667 32.11 -35.88 49.47
C VAL A 667 33.04 -34.85 48.81
N ALA A 668 32.75 -34.37 47.60
CA ALA A 668 33.77 -33.72 46.77
C ALA A 668 33.77 -32.18 46.76
N ASP A 669 32.62 -31.52 46.94
CA ASP A 669 32.50 -30.09 46.65
C ASP A 669 31.46 -29.39 47.57
N SER A 670 31.82 -29.26 48.84
CA SER A 670 31.00 -28.55 49.83
C SER A 670 31.11 -27.03 49.65
N SER A 671 30.28 -26.46 48.77
CA SER A 671 29.98 -25.03 48.82
C SER A 671 28.80 -24.80 49.77
N ASP A 672 28.99 -24.00 50.83
CA ASP A 672 27.95 -23.60 51.80
C ASP A 672 26.89 -22.64 51.19
N SER A 673 26.62 -22.78 49.89
CA SER A 673 25.87 -21.83 49.06
C SER A 673 24.91 -22.49 48.06
N LEU A 674 24.92 -23.82 47.89
CA LEU A 674 23.89 -24.51 47.13
C LEU A 674 22.64 -24.69 48.01
N PRO A 675 21.44 -24.29 47.54
CA PRO A 675 20.23 -24.36 48.34
C PRO A 675 19.79 -25.82 48.54
N THR A 676 19.58 -26.22 49.80
CA THR A 676 19.11 -27.57 50.12
C THR A 676 17.63 -27.76 49.74
N ALA A 677 17.21 -29.01 49.52
CA ALA A 677 15.81 -29.33 49.20
C ALA A 677 14.82 -28.76 50.25
N ALA A 678 15.20 -28.69 51.53
CA ALA A 678 14.39 -28.11 52.61
C ALA A 678 14.29 -26.58 52.54
N GLU A 679 15.34 -25.88 52.09
CA GLU A 679 15.31 -24.43 51.86
C GLU A 679 14.48 -24.10 50.62
N ILE A 680 14.65 -24.87 49.53
CA ILE A 680 13.81 -24.80 48.33
C ILE A 680 12.34 -25.04 48.69
N GLN A 681 12.04 -26.08 49.50
CA GLN A 681 10.69 -26.36 49.98
C GLN A 681 10.11 -25.18 50.76
N THR A 682 10.89 -24.61 51.69
CA THR A 682 10.46 -23.46 52.50
C THR A 682 10.16 -22.24 51.63
N GLN A 683 11.02 -21.96 50.63
CA GLN A 683 10.83 -20.87 49.68
C GLN A 683 9.56 -21.08 48.81
N ILE A 684 9.41 -22.25 48.19
CA ILE A 684 8.26 -22.57 47.33
C ILE A 684 6.95 -22.55 48.13
N MET A 685 6.92 -23.11 49.35
CA MET A 685 5.74 -23.07 50.23
C MET A 685 5.35 -21.65 50.66
N SER A 686 6.31 -20.74 50.80
CA SER A 686 6.05 -19.33 51.12
C SER A 686 5.59 -18.50 49.91
N THR A 687 5.68 -19.05 48.68
CA THR A 687 5.39 -18.31 47.44
C THR A 687 3.89 -18.23 47.18
N THR A 688 3.37 -17.00 47.09
CA THR A 688 1.97 -16.74 46.72
C THR A 688 1.85 -16.47 45.21
N ALA A 689 0.97 -17.21 44.53
CA ALA A 689 0.81 -17.08 43.08
C ALA A 689 0.33 -15.68 42.70
N SER A 690 1.01 -15.05 41.75
CA SER A 690 0.69 -13.78 41.11
C SER A 690 -0.60 -13.86 40.28
N THR A 691 -1.09 -12.73 39.78
CA THR A 691 -2.28 -12.71 38.92
C THR A 691 -2.01 -13.40 37.58
N PHE A 692 -0.78 -13.30 37.08
CA PHE A 692 -0.32 -13.81 35.77
C PHE A 692 0.16 -15.27 35.78
N ASP A 693 0.39 -15.88 36.94
CA ASP A 693 0.99 -17.21 37.01
C ASP A 693 0.02 -18.29 36.52
N SER A 694 0.43 -19.11 35.55
CA SER A 694 -0.41 -20.18 34.99
C SER A 694 -0.72 -21.31 35.98
N HIS A 695 0.12 -21.47 37.01
CA HIS A 695 -0.02 -22.49 38.05
C HIS A 695 -0.37 -21.86 39.40
N PRO A 696 -1.19 -22.52 40.25
CA PRO A 696 -1.42 -22.10 41.63
C PRO A 696 -0.19 -22.42 42.49
N SER A 697 -0.11 -21.87 43.70
CA SER A 697 1.01 -22.16 44.61
C SER A 697 1.01 -23.63 45.01
N LEU A 698 2.19 -24.18 45.32
CA LEU A 698 2.31 -25.55 45.81
C LEU A 698 1.49 -25.77 47.10
N ALA A 699 1.43 -24.75 47.96
CA ALA A 699 0.59 -24.73 49.16
C ALA A 699 -0.91 -24.83 48.84
N ASP A 700 -1.42 -24.01 47.89
CA ASP A 700 -2.83 -24.05 47.46
C ASP A 700 -3.19 -25.46 46.92
N ARG A 701 -2.30 -26.08 46.14
CA ARG A 701 -2.47 -27.43 45.55
C ARG A 701 -2.58 -28.51 46.64
N ILE A 702 -1.64 -28.53 47.57
CA ILE A 702 -1.60 -29.51 48.67
C ILE A 702 -2.78 -29.31 49.63
N GLU A 703 -3.20 -28.07 49.90
CA GLU A 703 -4.41 -27.79 50.68
C GLU A 703 -5.66 -28.31 49.96
N ALA A 704 -5.77 -28.12 48.63
CA ALA A 704 -6.92 -28.55 47.85
C ALA A 704 -7.11 -30.09 47.80
N ILE A 705 -6.03 -30.87 47.82
CA ILE A 705 -6.10 -32.35 47.89
C ILE A 705 -6.15 -32.89 49.32
N SER A 706 -6.05 -32.06 50.36
CA SER A 706 -5.97 -32.50 51.76
C SER A 706 -7.17 -33.34 52.22
N GLY A 707 -8.36 -33.15 51.62
CA GLY A 707 -9.57 -33.92 51.90
C GLY A 707 -9.62 -35.33 51.28
N PHE A 708 -8.70 -35.68 50.38
CA PHE A 708 -8.68 -36.97 49.68
C PHE A 708 -8.16 -38.11 50.57
N PRO A 709 -8.49 -39.39 50.27
CA PRO A 709 -7.95 -40.53 50.98
C PRO A 709 -6.43 -40.64 50.81
N LYS A 710 -5.78 -41.32 51.77
CA LYS A 710 -4.40 -41.79 51.62
C LYS A 710 -4.33 -42.98 50.66
N ALA A 711 -3.14 -43.25 50.14
CA ALA A 711 -2.86 -44.45 49.33
C ALA A 711 -3.18 -45.74 50.11
N SER A 712 -3.63 -46.77 49.39
CA SER A 712 -3.95 -48.09 49.97
C SER A 712 -2.70 -48.89 50.34
N SER A 713 -1.59 -48.65 49.64
CA SER A 713 -0.23 -49.00 50.06
C SER A 713 0.75 -47.94 49.55
N GLN A 714 1.82 -47.67 50.31
CA GLN A 714 2.98 -46.95 49.78
C GLN A 714 4.01 -47.99 49.33
N ASP A 715 4.31 -48.03 48.03
CA ASP A 715 5.39 -48.85 47.48
C ASP A 715 6.68 -48.02 47.45
N PRO A 716 7.72 -48.40 48.22
CA PRO A 716 8.99 -47.68 48.28
C PRO A 716 9.92 -47.98 47.10
N THR A 717 9.51 -48.83 46.14
CA THR A 717 10.34 -49.20 44.98
C THR A 717 10.73 -47.95 44.18
N PRO A 718 12.04 -47.62 44.02
CA PRO A 718 12.49 -46.44 43.28
C PRO A 718 12.08 -46.49 41.81
N ALA A 719 11.71 -45.35 41.21
CA ALA A 719 11.31 -45.27 39.81
C ALA A 719 12.45 -45.63 38.84
N THR A 720 13.71 -45.54 39.28
CA THR A 720 14.89 -46.02 38.54
C THR A 720 14.87 -47.52 38.27
N THR A 721 14.10 -48.34 39.01
CA THR A 721 13.95 -49.78 38.69
C THR A 721 13.10 -50.04 37.44
N LEU A 722 12.54 -49.00 36.81
CA LEU A 722 11.89 -49.08 35.49
C LEU A 722 12.90 -49.00 34.34
N LEU A 723 14.18 -48.70 34.62
CA LEU A 723 15.27 -48.66 33.65
C LEU A 723 16.03 -50.01 33.56
N PRO A 724 16.71 -50.30 32.43
CA PRO A 724 17.71 -51.35 32.36
C PRO A 724 18.86 -51.14 33.35
N VAL A 725 19.35 -52.24 33.94
CA VAL A 725 20.42 -52.22 34.97
C VAL A 725 21.75 -51.64 34.46
N GLU A 726 22.02 -51.75 33.16
CA GLU A 726 23.24 -51.24 32.51
C GLU A 726 22.93 -50.12 31.50
N SER A 727 21.95 -49.26 31.79
CA SER A 727 21.59 -48.15 30.90
C SER A 727 22.65 -47.03 30.91
N PRO A 728 23.29 -46.71 29.76
CA PRO A 728 24.30 -45.63 29.66
C PRO A 728 23.67 -44.22 29.64
N LEU A 729 22.37 -44.10 29.90
CA LEU A 729 21.57 -42.90 29.71
C LEU A 729 22.08 -41.71 30.55
N GLU A 730 22.53 -41.94 31.79
CA GLU A 730 23.07 -40.88 32.64
C GLU A 730 24.34 -40.23 32.04
N GLU A 731 25.25 -41.02 31.48
CA GLU A 731 26.44 -40.52 30.80
C GLU A 731 26.08 -39.80 29.50
N GLN A 732 25.17 -40.37 28.69
CA GLN A 732 24.72 -39.76 27.43
C GLN A 732 24.06 -38.39 27.67
N LEU A 733 23.17 -38.29 28.66
CA LEU A 733 22.53 -37.03 29.04
C LEU A 733 23.54 -36.03 29.61
N SER A 734 24.52 -36.49 30.38
CA SER A 734 25.60 -35.64 30.91
C SER A 734 26.47 -35.05 29.80
N GLN A 735 26.83 -35.87 28.80
CA GLN A 735 27.57 -35.43 27.61
C GLN A 735 26.75 -34.46 26.76
N MET A 736 25.46 -34.74 26.53
CA MET A 736 24.55 -33.85 25.78
C MET A 736 24.43 -32.48 26.46
N PHE A 737 24.18 -32.46 27.77
CA PHE A 737 24.08 -31.22 28.55
C PHE A 737 25.39 -30.43 28.56
N ALA A 738 26.54 -31.12 28.63
CA ALA A 738 27.86 -30.49 28.52
C ALA A 738 28.13 -29.87 27.14
N VAL A 739 27.71 -30.51 26.04
CA VAL A 739 27.81 -29.94 24.68
C VAL A 739 26.97 -28.68 24.55
N CYS A 740 25.73 -28.68 25.06
CA CYS A 740 24.86 -27.49 25.07
C CYS A 740 25.48 -26.34 25.88
N ALA A 741 26.02 -26.61 27.07
CA ALA A 741 26.68 -25.60 27.90
C ALA A 741 27.97 -25.06 27.26
N MET A 742 28.80 -25.90 26.64
CA MET A 742 29.98 -25.44 25.90
C MET A 742 29.61 -24.55 24.72
N TYR A 743 28.53 -24.87 23.98
CA TYR A 743 28.04 -24.01 22.90
C TYR A 743 27.53 -22.66 23.43
N TYR A 744 26.79 -22.65 24.54
CA TYR A 744 26.30 -21.43 25.17
C TYR A 744 27.44 -20.53 25.69
N VAL A 745 28.47 -21.11 26.33
CA VAL A 745 29.67 -20.38 26.77
C VAL A 745 30.45 -19.82 25.57
N ALA A 746 30.62 -20.60 24.50
CA ALA A 746 31.27 -20.13 23.28
C ALA A 746 30.50 -19.00 22.58
N TYR A 747 29.16 -19.02 22.64
CA TYR A 747 28.30 -17.94 22.15
C TYR A 747 28.42 -16.66 22.99
N GLN A 748 28.35 -16.78 24.32
CA GLN A 748 28.56 -15.68 25.27
C GLN A 748 29.96 -15.04 25.18
N GLN A 749 30.97 -15.80 24.73
CA GLN A 749 32.35 -15.30 24.53
C GLN A 749 32.60 -14.67 23.14
N GLN A 750 31.61 -14.65 22.23
CA GLN A 750 31.75 -13.87 21.00
C GLN A 750 31.68 -12.37 21.34
N PRO A 751 32.64 -11.54 20.87
CA PRO A 751 32.54 -10.10 21.04
C PRO A 751 31.32 -9.57 20.30
N ALA A 752 30.47 -8.79 20.98
CA ALA A 752 29.33 -8.13 20.36
C ALA A 752 29.81 -7.16 19.27
N GLY A 753 29.50 -7.47 18.02
CA GLY A 753 29.88 -6.71 16.82
C GLY A 753 28.76 -5.86 16.24
#